data_AF-A0A2E6VPJ7-F1
#
_entry.id   AF-A0A2E6VPJ7-F1
#
_cell.length_a   1.000
_cell.length_b   1.000
_cell.length_c   1.000
_cell.angle_alpha   90.00
_cell.angle_beta   90.00
_cell.angle_gamma   90.00
#
_symmetry.space_group_name_H-M   'P 1'
#
loop_
_entity.id
_entity.type
_entity.pdbx_description
1 polymer ?
#
loop_
_entity_poly.entity_id
_entity_poly.type
_entity_poly.pdbx_seq_one_letter_code
_entity_poly.pdbx_strand_id
1 'polypeptide(L)'
;MALPQKPGESMRIFTCLHKPQHWLVQSNIGLSIMLFGLLTACDTDKSAEENTIDTATEQQDTNETDDTAQTDDTGETDDTGGIGEPSEACGDLTIQDNEQCDAGAGNGLDGVGCRVDCTLPVCGDGHRAPGEYCDDGNTTNGDGCDATCLTEHALPRLVEPNGSTYEIIEPNATTLFGDPVVTLSSSEHFVIRVTYDDESIVDHQQPGEPLSAENLDGILSRLEEIWDVFIDDFGFAPPYYGQQNLYKTNALITDYGYLSGGTFNEAGWPEGPHPHLQMHFDATSGYHGMAHEFTHSLQNMVNAADWFEYGGWFSESHAEFMAYQFSGDGVGCSEVLVNAPHQHYGTTRNRYCNWQFWDYLSEKFSIAAVNALWSGSIGGPTFENPYSEEIPSVCGQLDGPFATLQRNMNWNIEQLNDLFGQWAMANVNWDYAQKGSIFRDSYGTYAEELDIGQRGRLTRLQAVEDGGLHYVPPEILAPQRWGYNLVRLIPDVGSDSVVVRFRGIVQTQPARSQAFGSYNMEPTEIPVPDSGWRWGLVAIDETGSSRYSALQAGARASLRFDMQDGDQELYLMVLGAPTSLHQIFWDQVSYSIYRYPWRIQVDNAVPQGFEPVVFPTDIAGEAHANGGGFVAATATVSQSAYVGPGAQVLGWAEVTDEARIEGRAIVKGDARVFDQAVVKDHALIAGHAEIYGQALVHGSAQIEGGQIYDSAEVGGITWITGSTQVYDSARVLSTNIERPLRSDSQIYGTAQLLGDIEMSVPDLAAGVWYGFVHEEFMGDPLWGANRTEPEVEVTQSTQTIGWDTDGADCRYVHVGCADDAACVQVGDVFECVVGETAPDSYERPHWDIIAECVSQN
;
A
#
# COMPACT_ATOMS: atom_id res chain seq x y z
N MET A 1 -11.19 13.78 -72.58
CA MET A 1 -11.22 13.04 -73.86
C MET A 1 -10.85 11.59 -73.57
N ALA A 2 -11.54 10.67 -74.27
CA ALA A 2 -11.59 9.20 -74.18
C ALA A 2 -10.42 8.36 -73.60
N LEU A 3 -10.83 7.35 -72.81
CA LEU A 3 -10.35 5.98 -72.46
C LEU A 3 -9.32 5.28 -73.41
N PRO A 4 -8.59 4.18 -73.02
CA PRO A 4 -9.07 3.06 -72.17
C PRO A 4 -8.09 2.25 -71.24
N GLN A 5 -8.73 1.57 -70.25
CA GLN A 5 -8.60 0.21 -69.66
C GLN A 5 -7.24 -0.54 -69.42
N LYS A 6 -6.97 -0.84 -68.12
CA LYS A 6 -6.56 -2.10 -67.38
C LYS A 6 -5.69 -3.21 -68.05
N PRO A 7 -5.05 -4.16 -67.31
CA PRO A 7 -4.62 -4.22 -65.88
C PRO A 7 -3.20 -4.85 -65.66
N GLY A 8 -2.62 -4.70 -64.46
CA GLY A 8 -1.55 -5.60 -63.96
C GLY A 8 -0.43 -4.89 -63.20
N GLU A 9 -0.31 -5.22 -61.91
CA GLU A 9 0.85 -5.03 -61.02
C GLU A 9 1.33 -3.58 -60.75
N SER A 10 0.85 -3.02 -59.63
CA SER A 10 1.45 -1.84 -59.02
C SER A 10 2.71 -2.22 -58.23
N MET A 11 3.85 -1.85 -58.80
CA MET A 11 5.08 -1.48 -58.09
C MET A 11 4.76 -0.59 -56.88
N ARG A 12 5.15 -0.99 -55.67
CA ARG A 12 5.21 -0.09 -54.51
C ARG A 12 6.58 0.60 -54.51
N ILE A 13 6.54 1.93 -54.65
CA ILE A 13 7.63 2.85 -54.34
C ILE A 13 7.76 2.86 -52.81
N PHE A 14 8.93 2.48 -52.29
CA PHE A 14 9.26 2.62 -50.88
C PHE A 14 9.47 4.11 -50.56
N THR A 15 8.66 4.63 -49.66
CA THR A 15 8.95 5.85 -48.88
C THR A 15 9.08 5.39 -47.43
N CYS A 16 10.24 5.64 -46.83
CA CYS A 16 10.51 5.35 -45.42
C CYS A 16 9.64 6.24 -44.53
N LEU A 17 8.82 5.62 -43.70
CA LEU A 17 8.22 6.20 -42.50
C LEU A 17 8.52 5.24 -41.34
N HIS A 18 8.98 5.84 -40.24
CA HIS A 18 9.44 5.20 -39.00
C HIS A 18 8.45 4.15 -38.46
N LYS A 19 9.03 3.05 -37.96
CA LYS A 19 8.39 2.11 -37.02
C LYS A 19 9.17 2.18 -35.70
N PRO A 20 8.51 2.16 -34.53
CA PRO A 20 9.18 1.76 -33.29
C PRO A 20 9.39 0.24 -33.32
N GLN A 21 10.60 -0.22 -33.01
CA GLN A 21 10.94 -1.64 -32.93
C GLN A 21 11.04 -2.06 -31.46
N HIS A 22 10.22 -3.06 -31.14
CA HIS A 22 10.28 -3.94 -29.97
C HIS A 22 11.64 -4.66 -29.89
N TRP A 23 12.13 -4.93 -28.68
CA TRP A 23 13.32 -5.76 -28.48
C TRP A 23 13.06 -6.96 -27.57
N LEU A 24 13.32 -8.12 -28.17
CA LEU A 24 13.55 -9.42 -27.54
C LEU A 24 14.96 -9.47 -26.95
N VAL A 25 15.07 -10.08 -25.76
CA VAL A 25 16.33 -10.61 -25.21
C VAL A 25 16.70 -11.90 -25.95
N GLN A 26 17.84 -11.92 -26.63
CA GLN A 26 18.42 -13.14 -27.22
C GLN A 26 19.28 -13.88 -26.19
N SER A 27 18.82 -15.04 -25.72
CA SER A 27 19.66 -16.06 -25.09
C SER A 27 20.26 -16.97 -26.17
N ASN A 28 21.59 -16.92 -26.37
CA ASN A 28 22.31 -17.86 -27.23
C ASN A 28 22.47 -19.22 -26.51
N ILE A 29 21.65 -20.22 -26.85
CA ILE A 29 21.89 -21.62 -26.47
C ILE A 29 22.45 -22.37 -27.69
N GLY A 30 23.71 -22.79 -27.56
CA GLY A 30 24.39 -23.67 -28.50
C GLY A 30 23.79 -25.09 -28.49
N LEU A 31 23.34 -25.52 -29.65
CA LEU A 31 22.73 -26.80 -29.97
C LEU A 31 23.69 -27.99 -29.77
N SER A 32 23.27 -29.05 -29.07
CA SER A 32 23.79 -30.43 -29.27
C SER A 32 22.78 -31.53 -28.87
N ILE A 33 22.00 -31.95 -29.87
CA ILE A 33 21.63 -33.31 -30.29
C ILE A 33 21.15 -34.34 -29.23
N MET A 34 19.89 -34.76 -29.41
CA MET A 34 19.19 -35.91 -28.79
C MET A 34 19.91 -37.27 -28.93
N LEU A 35 19.78 -38.13 -27.91
CA LEU A 35 19.60 -39.58 -28.12
C LEU A 35 18.70 -40.21 -27.03
N PHE A 36 17.68 -40.94 -27.49
CA PHE A 36 16.72 -41.75 -26.72
C PHE A 36 17.38 -42.99 -26.05
N GLY A 37 16.86 -43.41 -24.88
CA GLY A 37 16.96 -44.82 -24.46
C GLY A 37 16.75 -45.16 -22.97
N LEU A 38 15.56 -45.72 -22.66
CA LEU A 38 15.27 -46.88 -21.79
C LEU A 38 15.62 -46.90 -20.28
N LEU A 39 14.55 -46.98 -19.47
CA LEU A 39 14.27 -47.93 -18.37
C LEU A 39 15.46 -48.49 -17.55
N THR A 40 15.45 -48.27 -16.23
CA THR A 40 15.29 -49.32 -15.21
C THR A 40 15.23 -48.75 -13.79
N ALA A 41 14.42 -49.43 -12.96
CA ALA A 41 14.24 -49.18 -11.54
C ALA A 41 15.48 -49.49 -10.70
N CYS A 42 15.59 -48.83 -9.54
CA CYS A 42 16.10 -49.47 -8.33
C CYS A 42 15.31 -49.02 -7.11
N ASP A 43 14.78 -50.05 -6.48
CA ASP A 43 14.14 -50.18 -5.18
C ASP A 43 15.20 -50.04 -4.07
N THR A 44 14.83 -49.50 -2.90
CA THR A 44 15.28 -50.06 -1.61
C THR A 44 14.40 -49.53 -0.48
N ASP A 45 13.46 -50.39 -0.11
CA ASP A 45 12.77 -50.45 1.17
C ASP A 45 13.72 -51.02 2.27
N LYS A 46 13.67 -50.47 3.50
CA LYS A 46 13.66 -51.17 4.82
C LYS A 46 14.50 -50.59 5.98
N SER A 47 13.74 -50.28 7.05
CA SER A 47 13.86 -50.68 8.46
C SER A 47 15.01 -50.17 9.35
N ALA A 48 14.60 -49.33 10.31
CA ALA A 48 14.69 -49.46 11.77
C ALA A 48 15.75 -50.41 12.38
N GLU A 49 16.48 -49.89 13.39
CA GLU A 49 16.50 -50.49 14.74
C GLU A 49 17.04 -49.51 15.81
N GLU A 50 16.58 -49.75 17.04
CA GLU A 50 16.64 -48.97 18.28
C GLU A 50 18.03 -48.86 18.92
N ASN A 51 18.23 -47.86 19.80
CA ASN A 51 18.69 -48.15 21.17
C ASN A 51 18.51 -47.00 22.17
N THR A 52 17.47 -47.17 23.00
CA THR A 52 17.35 -47.02 24.46
C THR A 52 18.29 -46.11 25.30
N ILE A 53 17.63 -45.18 26.03
CA ILE A 53 17.56 -44.96 27.50
C ILE A 53 18.88 -44.92 28.31
N ASP A 54 19.11 -43.80 29.00
CA ASP A 54 19.50 -43.86 30.42
C ASP A 54 18.94 -42.67 31.24
N THR A 55 18.38 -42.98 32.40
CA THR A 55 17.80 -42.08 33.40
C THR A 55 18.36 -42.48 34.77
N ALA A 56 18.99 -41.55 35.49
CA ALA A 56 19.21 -41.57 36.95
C ALA A 56 19.65 -40.16 37.38
N THR A 57 18.86 -39.33 38.08
CA THR A 57 18.57 -39.23 39.55
C THR A 57 19.75 -39.25 40.53
N GLU A 58 19.55 -38.48 41.62
CA GLU A 58 20.36 -38.20 42.82
C GLU A 58 21.31 -36.98 42.72
N GLN A 59 21.39 -36.04 43.68
CA GLN A 59 20.99 -36.03 45.09
C GLN A 59 20.97 -34.58 45.63
N GLN A 60 20.05 -34.31 46.57
CA GLN A 60 20.13 -33.19 47.51
C GLN A 60 21.38 -33.30 48.39
N ASP A 61 22.04 -32.19 48.72
CA ASP A 61 22.41 -31.96 50.11
C ASP A 61 22.65 -30.48 50.46
N THR A 62 22.54 -30.26 51.76
CA THR A 62 22.19 -29.05 52.50
C THR A 62 23.39 -28.35 53.16
N ASN A 63 23.25 -27.05 53.45
CA ASN A 63 23.70 -26.27 54.64
C ASN A 63 24.21 -24.86 54.24
N GLU A 64 23.52 -23.78 54.61
CA GLU A 64 23.41 -23.11 55.93
C GLU A 64 24.61 -22.22 56.32
N THR A 65 24.27 -21.16 57.07
CA THR A 65 25.08 -20.12 57.75
C THR A 65 25.47 -18.90 56.91
N ASP A 66 25.37 -17.66 57.38
CA ASP A 66 24.81 -17.02 58.59
C ASP A 66 24.99 -15.51 58.35
N ASP A 67 23.97 -14.70 58.63
CA ASP A 67 24.15 -13.40 59.29
C ASP A 67 22.77 -12.83 59.63
N THR A 68 22.43 -12.97 60.90
CA THR A 68 21.33 -12.27 61.57
C THR A 68 21.88 -11.13 62.44
N ALA A 69 20.94 -10.24 62.80
CA ALA A 69 20.95 -9.24 63.88
C ALA A 69 21.05 -7.78 63.37
N GLN A 70 20.17 -6.85 63.77
CA GLN A 70 19.25 -6.85 64.92
C GLN A 70 18.31 -5.63 64.92
N THR A 71 17.18 -5.80 65.62
CA THR A 71 16.39 -4.81 66.42
C THR A 71 15.61 -3.72 65.67
N ASP A 72 14.36 -3.36 66.01
CA ASP A 72 13.57 -3.63 67.23
C ASP A 72 12.06 -3.51 66.98
N ASP A 73 11.36 -4.25 67.84
CA ASP A 73 9.94 -4.49 68.04
C ASP A 73 9.21 -3.32 68.77
N THR A 74 7.91 -3.15 68.53
CA THR A 74 6.82 -3.13 69.54
C THR A 74 5.59 -2.33 69.08
N GLY A 75 4.40 -2.95 69.18
CA GLY A 75 3.19 -2.22 69.61
C GLY A 75 1.90 -2.48 68.83
N GLU A 76 1.30 -3.66 69.01
CA GLU A 76 -0.10 -3.97 68.73
C GLU A 76 -1.05 -3.29 69.74
N THR A 77 -2.12 -2.63 69.29
CA THR A 77 -3.45 -2.61 69.96
C THR A 77 -4.57 -2.31 68.98
N ASP A 78 -5.53 -3.23 68.96
CA ASP A 78 -6.86 -3.23 68.34
C ASP A 78 -7.87 -2.43 69.20
N ASP A 79 -8.70 -1.53 68.62
CA ASP A 79 -10.13 -1.36 68.98
C ASP A 79 -10.89 -0.32 68.09
N THR A 80 -11.83 -0.84 67.31
CA THR A 80 -13.16 -0.34 66.91
C THR A 80 -13.46 1.14 66.55
N GLY A 81 -13.87 1.32 65.29
CA GLY A 81 -15.20 1.90 64.98
C GLY A 81 -15.28 3.41 64.70
N GLY A 82 -14.94 3.82 63.48
CA GLY A 82 -15.32 5.12 62.90
C GLY A 82 -15.66 4.95 61.42
N ILE A 83 -16.94 5.09 61.08
CA ILE A 83 -17.47 5.18 59.71
C ILE A 83 -16.76 6.32 58.94
N GLY A 84 -15.85 5.93 58.05
CA GLY A 84 -15.30 6.76 56.98
C GLY A 84 -15.50 6.00 55.67
N GLU A 85 -15.92 6.74 54.64
CA GLU A 85 -16.11 6.35 53.23
C GLU A 85 -15.17 5.21 52.75
N PRO A 86 -15.62 4.28 51.89
CA PRO A 86 -14.68 3.40 51.20
C PRO A 86 -13.73 4.28 50.37
N SER A 87 -12.43 4.07 50.53
CA SER A 87 -11.40 4.75 49.75
C SER A 87 -11.67 4.58 48.26
N GLU A 88 -11.86 5.70 47.56
CA GLU A 88 -11.65 5.84 46.12
C GLU A 88 -10.28 5.25 45.80
N ALA A 89 -10.25 4.15 45.05
CA ALA A 89 -9.06 3.35 44.86
C ALA A 89 -8.80 3.16 43.37
N CYS A 90 -7.68 3.72 42.93
CA CYS A 90 -7.13 3.50 41.61
C CYS A 90 -7.07 2.03 41.23
N GLY A 91 -7.62 1.72 40.05
CA GLY A 91 -7.73 0.37 39.51
C GLY A 91 -9.11 -0.26 39.74
N ASP A 92 -10.16 0.54 39.92
CA ASP A 92 -11.54 0.07 40.09
C ASP A 92 -12.41 0.17 38.82
N LEU A 93 -11.79 0.49 37.68
CA LEU A 93 -12.40 0.71 36.36
C LEU A 93 -13.28 1.98 36.28
N THR A 94 -13.17 2.88 37.24
CA THR A 94 -13.96 4.12 37.28
C THR A 94 -13.04 5.32 37.46
N ILE A 95 -12.92 6.17 36.43
CA ILE A 95 -12.11 7.40 36.55
C ILE A 95 -12.80 8.36 37.54
N GLN A 96 -12.17 8.61 38.69
CA GLN A 96 -12.65 9.61 39.67
C GLN A 96 -11.91 10.95 39.55
N ASP A 97 -12.34 11.96 40.32
CA ASP A 97 -11.84 13.36 40.23
C ASP A 97 -10.31 13.49 40.47
N ASN A 98 -9.69 12.52 41.13
CA ASN A 98 -8.25 12.45 41.41
C ASN A 98 -7.45 11.59 40.42
N GLU A 99 -8.09 11.09 39.36
CA GLU A 99 -7.51 10.16 38.39
C GLU A 99 -7.53 10.74 36.98
N GLN A 100 -6.52 10.42 36.18
CA GLN A 100 -6.46 10.80 34.76
C GLN A 100 -6.89 9.65 33.84
N CYS A 101 -6.86 8.43 34.35
CA CYS A 101 -7.24 7.19 33.69
C CYS A 101 -7.49 6.12 34.76
N ASP A 102 -8.26 5.08 34.43
CA ASP A 102 -8.38 3.88 35.25
C ASP A 102 -8.60 2.69 34.31
N ALA A 103 -7.58 1.84 34.19
CA ALA A 103 -7.62 0.60 33.41
C ALA A 103 -7.79 -0.64 34.31
N GLY A 104 -8.25 -0.46 35.55
CA GLY A 104 -8.43 -1.52 36.51
C GLY A 104 -7.11 -2.18 36.88
N ALA A 105 -7.10 -3.51 36.84
CA ALA A 105 -5.87 -4.31 36.97
C ALA A 105 -4.86 -4.09 35.82
N GLY A 106 -5.24 -3.39 34.75
CA GLY A 106 -4.37 -3.03 33.62
C GLY A 106 -3.47 -1.83 33.88
N ASN A 107 -3.65 -1.13 35.02
CA ASN A 107 -2.79 -0.03 35.42
C ASN A 107 -1.33 -0.49 35.56
N GLY A 108 -0.40 0.19 34.88
CA GLY A 108 1.02 -0.15 34.86
C GLY A 108 1.44 -1.20 33.83
N LEU A 109 0.56 -1.60 32.91
CA LEU A 109 0.93 -2.45 31.78
C LEU A 109 1.32 -1.61 30.57
N ASP A 110 2.40 -2.00 29.92
CA ASP A 110 2.84 -1.37 28.66
C ASP A 110 1.74 -1.49 27.59
N GLY A 111 1.47 -0.39 26.89
CA GLY A 111 0.47 -0.31 25.82
C GLY A 111 -0.98 -0.18 26.30
N VAL A 112 -1.24 0.02 27.60
CA VAL A 112 -2.59 0.22 28.16
C VAL A 112 -2.95 1.70 28.38
N GLY A 113 -1.93 2.56 28.49
CA GLY A 113 -2.12 4.01 28.55
C GLY A 113 -2.58 4.51 29.92
N CYS A 114 -2.33 3.72 30.98
CA CYS A 114 -2.60 4.12 32.35
C CYS A 114 -1.56 3.53 33.31
N ARG A 115 -0.98 4.37 34.19
CA ARG A 115 0.01 3.95 35.19
C ARG A 115 -0.63 3.34 36.42
N VAL A 116 0.19 2.66 37.24
CA VAL A 116 -0.21 2.06 38.53
C VAL A 116 -0.84 3.04 39.52
N ASP A 117 -0.64 4.34 39.34
CA ASP A 117 -1.17 5.41 40.18
C ASP A 117 -2.29 6.22 39.51
N CYS A 118 -2.89 5.69 38.42
CA CYS A 118 -3.99 6.31 37.69
C CYS A 118 -3.64 7.67 37.07
N THR A 119 -2.36 7.88 36.79
CA THR A 119 -1.86 8.97 35.96
C THR A 119 -1.61 8.48 34.53
N LEU A 120 -1.71 9.39 33.56
CA LEU A 120 -1.37 9.07 32.18
C LEU A 120 0.16 8.90 32.05
N PRO A 121 0.64 7.84 31.39
CA PRO A 121 2.07 7.68 31.10
C PRO A 121 2.58 8.82 30.22
N VAL A 122 3.85 9.18 30.43
CA VAL A 122 4.54 10.23 29.67
C VAL A 122 5.91 9.74 29.25
N CYS A 123 6.33 10.13 28.05
CA CYS A 123 7.61 9.69 27.53
C CYS A 123 8.80 9.93 28.48
N GLY A 124 9.59 8.88 28.69
CA GLY A 124 10.76 8.85 29.53
C GLY A 124 10.44 8.52 31.00
N ASP A 125 9.30 7.90 31.28
CA ASP A 125 8.89 7.52 32.63
C ASP A 125 9.07 6.03 32.97
N GLY A 126 9.59 5.27 32.01
CA GLY A 126 9.87 3.84 32.07
C GLY A 126 8.67 2.96 31.75
N HIS A 127 7.54 3.54 31.31
CA HIS A 127 6.32 2.83 30.95
C HIS A 127 5.85 3.19 29.54
N ARG A 128 5.97 2.23 28.62
CA ARG A 128 5.61 2.45 27.23
C ARG A 128 4.08 2.61 27.06
N ALA A 129 3.62 3.81 26.74
CA ALA A 129 2.22 4.12 26.45
C ALA A 129 1.76 3.63 25.05
N PRO A 130 0.44 3.54 24.79
CA PRO A 130 -0.07 3.43 23.43
C PRO A 130 0.42 4.61 22.58
N GLY A 131 1.16 4.31 21.51
CA GLY A 131 1.78 5.33 20.64
C GLY A 131 3.25 5.63 20.95
N GLU A 132 3.78 5.14 22.07
CA GLU A 132 5.22 5.13 22.36
C GLU A 132 5.84 3.84 21.81
N TYR A 133 6.98 3.95 21.12
CA TYR A 133 7.68 2.83 20.50
C TYR A 133 8.78 2.26 21.39
N CYS A 134 9.30 3.09 22.29
CA CYS A 134 10.21 2.75 23.37
C CYS A 134 9.88 3.64 24.58
N ASP A 135 10.41 3.29 25.75
CA ASP A 135 10.57 4.20 26.87
C ASP A 135 11.72 3.63 27.70
N ASP A 136 12.85 4.33 27.74
CA ASP A 136 14.05 3.88 28.47
C ASP A 136 14.21 4.55 29.83
N GLY A 137 13.13 5.16 30.33
CA GLY A 137 13.08 5.83 31.63
C GLY A 137 13.71 7.21 31.62
N ASN A 138 13.93 7.81 30.45
CA ASN A 138 14.36 9.19 30.32
C ASN A 138 14.01 9.81 28.93
N THR A 139 14.30 11.09 28.73
CA THR A 139 14.02 11.82 27.45
C THR A 139 15.31 12.30 26.78
N THR A 140 16.43 11.61 26.96
CA THR A 140 17.74 12.02 26.46
C THR A 140 17.95 11.48 25.07
N ASN A 141 17.94 12.35 24.07
CA ASN A 141 18.21 11.88 22.72
C ASN A 141 19.61 11.23 22.58
N GLY A 142 19.67 10.16 21.81
CA GLY A 142 20.82 9.36 21.42
C GLY A 142 21.11 8.11 22.27
N ASP A 143 20.26 7.69 23.20
CA ASP A 143 20.56 6.59 24.15
C ASP A 143 19.70 5.32 24.00
N GLY A 144 18.70 5.34 23.15
CA GLY A 144 17.80 4.19 22.96
C GLY A 144 16.40 4.63 22.57
N CYS A 145 15.97 5.74 23.16
CA CYS A 145 14.64 6.29 23.01
C CYS A 145 14.65 7.81 23.00
N ASP A 146 14.10 8.44 21.96
CA ASP A 146 14.10 9.90 21.88
C ASP A 146 13.10 10.53 22.86
N ALA A 147 13.19 11.85 23.01
CA ALA A 147 12.26 12.62 23.85
C ALA A 147 10.78 12.56 23.42
N THR A 148 10.47 11.90 22.29
CA THR A 148 9.11 11.63 21.81
C THR A 148 8.76 10.14 21.80
N CYS A 149 9.60 9.33 22.45
CA CYS A 149 9.46 7.89 22.64
C CYS A 149 9.48 7.09 21.35
N LEU A 150 10.34 7.52 20.43
CA LEU A 150 10.70 6.82 19.21
C LEU A 150 12.08 6.17 19.39
N THR A 151 12.23 4.93 18.92
CA THR A 151 13.49 4.20 19.02
C THR A 151 14.57 4.91 18.19
N GLU A 152 15.62 5.40 18.83
CA GLU A 152 16.69 6.15 18.15
C GLU A 152 17.75 5.25 17.50
N HIS A 153 17.76 3.98 17.89
CA HIS A 153 18.75 3.02 17.45
C HIS A 153 18.08 1.81 16.85
N ALA A 154 18.05 1.76 15.52
CA ALA A 154 18.02 0.48 14.84
C ALA A 154 19.42 0.10 14.35
N LEU A 155 20.17 0.96 13.65
CA LEU A 155 21.34 0.50 12.90
C LEU A 155 22.51 1.51 12.89
N PRO A 156 23.77 1.05 13.05
CA PRO A 156 24.94 1.93 13.11
C PRO A 156 25.17 2.64 11.77
N ARG A 157 25.47 3.94 11.82
CA ARG A 157 25.89 4.72 10.65
C ARG A 157 27.18 4.12 10.05
N LEU A 158 27.15 3.78 8.77
CA LEU A 158 28.27 3.16 8.05
C LEU A 158 29.20 4.27 7.53
N VAL A 159 30.10 4.75 8.39
CA VAL A 159 31.00 5.87 8.07
C VAL A 159 32.33 5.35 7.56
N GLU A 160 32.80 5.93 6.46
CA GLU A 160 34.12 5.64 5.92
C GLU A 160 35.28 6.14 6.80
N PRO A 161 36.47 5.51 6.74
CA PRO A 161 37.65 6.02 7.41
C PRO A 161 38.04 7.40 6.87
N ASN A 162 38.32 8.34 7.77
CA ASN A 162 38.72 9.70 7.39
C ASN A 162 40.00 9.69 6.53
N GLY A 163 39.95 10.27 5.33
CA GLY A 163 41.06 10.34 4.38
C GLY A 163 41.12 9.21 3.32
N SER A 164 40.02 8.49 3.09
CA SER A 164 39.83 7.60 1.93
C SER A 164 40.21 8.28 0.61
N THR A 165 40.72 7.51 -0.36
CA THR A 165 41.01 8.03 -1.71
C THR A 165 40.53 7.05 -2.76
N TYR A 166 39.74 7.56 -3.71
CA TYR A 166 39.10 6.77 -4.76
C TYR A 166 39.91 6.82 -6.06
N GLU A 167 40.33 5.64 -6.55
CA GLU A 167 41.09 5.50 -7.78
C GLU A 167 40.18 5.27 -9.00
N ILE A 168 40.61 5.69 -10.19
CA ILE A 168 39.92 5.29 -11.43
C ILE A 168 40.29 3.84 -11.70
N ILE A 169 39.30 2.95 -11.60
CA ILE A 169 39.42 1.57 -12.04
C ILE A 169 39.64 1.52 -13.55
N GLU A 170 40.60 0.71 -14.03
CA GLU A 170 40.96 0.60 -15.46
C GLU A 170 40.96 1.95 -16.20
N PRO A 171 41.93 2.86 -15.93
CA PRO A 171 41.93 4.21 -16.49
C PRO A 171 42.06 4.24 -18.02
N ASN A 172 42.55 3.15 -18.61
CA ASN A 172 42.68 2.97 -20.06
C ASN A 172 41.61 2.02 -20.65
N ALA A 173 40.50 1.79 -19.94
CA ALA A 173 39.42 0.94 -20.46
C ALA A 173 38.96 1.47 -21.82
N THR A 174 38.94 0.58 -22.81
CA THR A 174 38.49 0.88 -24.18
C THR A 174 37.05 0.46 -24.41
N THR A 175 36.49 -0.35 -23.51
CA THR A 175 35.10 -0.84 -23.57
C THR A 175 34.47 -0.85 -22.18
N LEU A 176 33.15 -0.70 -22.12
CA LEU A 176 32.29 -0.92 -20.97
C LEU A 176 30.92 -1.40 -21.48
N PHE A 177 30.34 -2.40 -20.84
CA PHE A 177 29.22 -3.22 -21.31
C PHE A 177 29.43 -3.83 -22.71
N GLY A 178 30.69 -3.96 -23.14
CA GLY A 178 31.06 -4.35 -24.50
C GLY A 178 31.07 -3.19 -25.51
N ASP A 179 30.58 -2.02 -25.13
CA ASP A 179 30.54 -0.83 -25.98
C ASP A 179 31.83 -0.03 -25.88
N PRO A 180 32.32 0.59 -26.97
CA PRO A 180 33.49 1.46 -26.92
C PRO A 180 33.27 2.64 -25.97
N VAL A 181 34.26 2.92 -25.12
CA VAL A 181 34.22 4.07 -24.20
C VAL A 181 35.47 4.93 -24.27
N VAL A 182 35.29 6.21 -23.97
CA VAL A 182 36.39 7.16 -23.75
C VAL A 182 36.22 7.84 -22.39
N THR A 183 37.27 7.82 -21.56
CA THR A 183 37.31 8.57 -20.29
C THR A 183 37.57 10.05 -20.58
N LEU A 184 36.68 10.93 -20.15
CA LEU A 184 36.78 12.37 -20.44
C LEU A 184 37.15 13.23 -19.23
N SER A 185 36.58 12.96 -18.06
CA SER A 185 36.80 13.74 -16.85
C SER A 185 36.56 12.90 -15.60
N SER A 186 36.97 13.41 -14.43
CA SER A 186 36.73 12.76 -13.13
C SER A 186 36.74 13.78 -12.00
N SER A 187 36.00 13.50 -10.94
CA SER A 187 35.97 14.23 -9.67
C SER A 187 36.55 13.37 -8.55
N GLU A 188 36.20 13.60 -7.28
CA GLU A 188 36.70 12.82 -6.14
C GLU A 188 36.13 11.39 -6.16
N HIS A 189 34.82 11.26 -6.36
CA HIS A 189 34.11 9.98 -6.28
C HIS A 189 33.65 9.45 -7.64
N PHE A 190 33.66 10.25 -8.70
CA PHE A 190 33.12 9.87 -10.02
C PHE A 190 34.13 9.97 -11.17
N VAL A 191 33.95 9.13 -12.18
CA VAL A 191 34.65 9.21 -13.47
C VAL A 191 33.64 9.20 -14.60
N ILE A 192 33.72 10.18 -15.50
CA ILE A 192 32.88 10.24 -16.70
C ILE A 192 33.52 9.42 -17.82
N ARG A 193 32.76 8.44 -18.28
CA ARG A 193 33.03 7.66 -19.49
C ARG A 193 31.93 7.92 -20.50
N VAL A 194 32.30 7.94 -21.77
CA VAL A 194 31.37 8.29 -22.84
C VAL A 194 31.34 7.20 -23.90
N THR A 195 30.14 6.78 -24.30
CA THR A 195 29.89 5.89 -25.44
C THR A 195 28.94 6.56 -26.43
N TYR A 196 29.16 6.34 -27.74
CA TYR A 196 28.41 6.96 -28.84
C TYR A 196 28.16 5.97 -29.97
N ASP A 197 26.99 6.08 -30.61
CA ASP A 197 26.68 5.39 -31.87
C ASP A 197 27.18 6.18 -33.12
N ASP A 198 27.42 7.50 -32.99
CA ASP A 198 27.93 8.37 -34.08
C ASP A 198 29.48 8.50 -34.07
N GLU A 199 30.07 8.78 -35.24
CA GLU A 199 31.52 8.67 -35.50
C GLU A 199 32.41 9.79 -34.89
N SER A 200 31.88 10.78 -34.15
CA SER A 200 32.71 11.90 -33.66
C SER A 200 32.32 12.50 -32.29
N ILE A 201 32.79 11.87 -31.21
CA ILE A 201 32.81 12.44 -29.84
C ILE A 201 33.44 13.85 -29.80
N VAL A 202 34.40 14.15 -30.68
CA VAL A 202 35.12 15.42 -30.73
C VAL A 202 34.22 16.61 -31.03
N ASP A 203 33.17 16.41 -31.83
CA ASP A 203 32.21 17.48 -32.15
C ASP A 203 31.34 17.82 -30.92
N HIS A 204 31.02 16.83 -30.10
CA HIS A 204 30.25 17.03 -28.86
C HIS A 204 31.04 17.66 -27.71
N GLN A 205 32.37 17.80 -27.84
CA GLN A 205 33.23 18.45 -26.86
C GLN A 205 33.42 19.96 -27.11
N GLN A 206 32.84 20.50 -28.18
CA GLN A 206 32.96 21.93 -28.49
C GLN A 206 32.19 22.79 -27.45
N PRO A 207 32.57 24.06 -27.24
CA PRO A 207 31.86 24.93 -26.30
C PRO A 207 30.36 25.05 -26.63
N GLY A 208 29.51 24.79 -25.64
CA GLY A 208 28.05 24.79 -25.80
C GLY A 208 27.45 23.44 -26.21
N GLU A 209 28.28 22.43 -26.50
CA GLU A 209 27.83 21.07 -26.80
C GLU A 209 27.73 20.20 -25.52
N PRO A 210 26.96 19.09 -25.54
CA PRO A 210 26.65 18.31 -24.34
C PRO A 210 27.87 17.79 -23.55
N LEU A 211 29.00 17.52 -24.22
CA LEU A 211 30.23 17.02 -23.61
C LEU A 211 31.35 18.06 -23.55
N SER A 212 31.00 19.35 -23.66
CA SER A 212 31.94 20.44 -23.41
C SER A 212 32.52 20.36 -22.00
N ALA A 213 33.74 20.86 -21.81
CA ALA A 213 34.39 20.84 -20.49
C ALA A 213 33.53 21.48 -19.39
N GLU A 214 32.83 22.58 -19.70
CA GLU A 214 31.90 23.25 -18.78
C GLU A 214 30.73 22.33 -18.37
N ASN A 215 30.16 21.59 -19.33
CA ASN A 215 29.08 20.66 -19.03
C ASN A 215 29.58 19.44 -18.23
N LEU A 216 30.75 18.89 -18.57
CA LEU A 216 31.36 17.78 -17.82
C LEU A 216 31.65 18.17 -16.36
N ASP A 217 32.19 19.37 -16.13
CA ASP A 217 32.42 19.91 -14.79
C ASP A 217 31.08 20.09 -14.03
N GLY A 218 30.05 20.59 -14.73
CA GLY A 218 28.71 20.71 -14.15
C GLY A 218 28.09 19.37 -13.76
N ILE A 219 28.26 18.32 -14.57
CA ILE A 219 27.76 16.97 -14.28
C ILE A 219 28.47 16.42 -13.03
N LEU A 220 29.80 16.49 -13.01
CA LEU A 220 30.60 16.02 -11.87
C LEU A 220 30.23 16.77 -10.59
N SER A 221 30.07 18.08 -10.64
CA SER A 221 29.70 18.88 -9.47
C SER A 221 28.36 18.45 -8.89
N ARG A 222 27.35 18.16 -9.72
CA ARG A 222 26.05 17.64 -9.25
C ARG A 222 26.16 16.25 -8.63
N LEU A 223 26.97 15.36 -9.21
CA LEU A 223 27.19 14.02 -8.65
C LEU A 223 27.88 14.07 -7.29
N GLU A 224 28.85 14.96 -7.11
CA GLU A 224 29.49 15.17 -5.80
C GLU A 224 28.51 15.76 -4.79
N GLU A 225 27.64 16.70 -5.17
CA GLU A 225 26.58 17.21 -4.28
C GLU A 225 25.62 16.09 -3.83
N ILE A 226 25.25 15.17 -4.74
CA ILE A 226 24.43 14.01 -4.42
C ILE A 226 25.19 13.07 -3.47
N TRP A 227 26.48 12.85 -3.70
CA TRP A 227 27.32 12.03 -2.84
C TRP A 227 27.39 12.58 -1.41
N ASP A 228 27.67 13.87 -1.26
CA ASP A 228 27.74 14.54 0.05
C ASP A 228 26.43 14.30 0.83
N VAL A 229 25.27 14.46 0.19
CA VAL A 229 24.00 14.23 0.86
C VAL A 229 23.77 12.74 1.17
N PHE A 230 23.97 11.83 0.21
CA PHE A 230 23.64 10.42 0.39
C PHE A 230 24.57 9.70 1.38
N ILE A 231 25.85 10.01 1.32
CA ILE A 231 26.88 9.35 2.13
C ILE A 231 27.13 10.14 3.42
N ASP A 232 27.37 11.45 3.31
CA ASP A 232 27.80 12.26 4.45
C ASP A 232 26.65 12.82 5.29
N ASP A 233 25.47 13.09 4.71
CA ASP A 233 24.32 13.54 5.50
C ASP A 233 23.42 12.35 5.90
N PHE A 234 23.06 11.49 4.95
CA PHE A 234 22.14 10.37 5.17
C PHE A 234 22.80 9.09 5.68
N GLY A 235 24.13 8.99 5.60
CA GLY A 235 24.86 7.85 6.14
C GLY A 235 24.60 6.54 5.41
N PHE A 236 24.25 6.58 4.11
CA PHE A 236 24.21 5.38 3.28
C PHE A 236 25.61 4.77 3.18
N ALA A 237 25.71 3.45 3.06
CA ALA A 237 27.01 2.79 2.92
C ALA A 237 27.70 3.24 1.62
N PRO A 238 28.91 3.81 1.69
CA PRO A 238 29.61 4.18 0.48
C PRO A 238 30.05 2.95 -0.32
N PRO A 239 30.23 3.07 -1.65
CA PRO A 239 30.79 2.02 -2.47
C PRO A 239 32.10 1.48 -1.89
N TYR A 240 32.24 0.15 -1.88
CA TYR A 240 33.42 -0.53 -1.34
C TYR A 240 33.64 -0.34 0.16
N TYR A 241 32.59 0.00 0.92
CA TYR A 241 32.65 0.06 2.38
C TYR A 241 33.30 -1.19 2.99
N GLY A 242 34.28 -0.99 3.87
CA GLY A 242 35.04 -2.07 4.52
C GLY A 242 36.09 -2.76 3.64
N GLN A 243 36.25 -2.35 2.38
CA GLN A 243 37.27 -2.88 1.48
C GLN A 243 38.57 -2.05 1.52
N GLN A 244 39.67 -2.64 1.06
CA GLN A 244 40.98 -1.96 1.02
C GLN A 244 41.15 -1.05 -0.19
N ASN A 245 40.53 -1.42 -1.32
CA ASN A 245 40.64 -0.69 -2.57
C ASN A 245 39.31 0.02 -2.82
N LEU A 246 39.36 1.31 -3.09
CA LEU A 246 38.20 2.16 -3.34
C LEU A 246 38.31 2.70 -4.77
N TYR A 247 37.23 2.56 -5.56
CA TYR A 247 37.22 2.97 -6.95
C TYR A 247 36.11 3.97 -7.25
N LYS A 248 36.37 4.95 -8.11
CA LYS A 248 35.37 5.93 -8.53
C LYS A 248 34.18 5.26 -9.22
N THR A 249 32.99 5.78 -8.98
CA THR A 249 31.76 5.40 -9.66
C THR A 249 31.78 5.82 -11.13
N ASN A 250 31.39 4.92 -12.03
CA ASN A 250 31.42 5.16 -13.47
C ASN A 250 30.13 5.87 -13.91
N ALA A 251 30.23 7.15 -14.29
CA ALA A 251 29.16 7.89 -14.93
C ALA A 251 29.27 7.73 -16.46
N LEU A 252 28.46 6.84 -17.03
CA LEU A 252 28.41 6.56 -18.45
C LEU A 252 27.44 7.52 -19.14
N ILE A 253 27.96 8.44 -19.97
CA ILE A 253 27.14 9.39 -20.73
C ILE A 253 26.99 8.92 -22.16
N THR A 254 25.75 8.87 -22.65
CA THR A 254 25.39 8.27 -23.95
C THR A 254 24.52 9.22 -24.79
N ASP A 255 24.48 9.00 -26.10
CA ASP A 255 23.51 9.59 -27.04
C ASP A 255 22.35 8.64 -27.41
N TYR A 256 22.35 7.44 -26.83
CA TYR A 256 21.30 6.43 -26.94
C TYR A 256 20.99 5.80 -25.59
N GLY A 257 19.85 5.13 -25.47
CA GLY A 257 19.46 4.40 -24.27
C GLY A 257 18.67 5.22 -23.25
N TYR A 258 18.47 4.61 -22.09
CA TYR A 258 17.65 5.13 -20.98
C TYR A 258 18.53 5.44 -19.76
N LEU A 259 17.94 6.06 -18.74
CA LEU A 259 18.56 6.18 -17.43
C LEU A 259 18.64 4.78 -16.79
N SER A 260 19.80 4.42 -16.26
CA SER A 260 19.97 3.19 -15.48
C SER A 260 21.11 3.30 -14.48
N GLY A 261 21.01 2.59 -13.37
CA GLY A 261 22.05 2.52 -12.35
C GLY A 261 22.17 1.11 -11.78
N GLY A 262 23.32 0.80 -11.20
CA GLY A 262 23.56 -0.51 -10.60
C GLY A 262 25.05 -0.83 -10.54
N THR A 263 25.38 -2.11 -10.66
CA THR A 263 26.79 -2.55 -10.70
C THR A 263 27.08 -3.38 -11.93
N PHE A 264 28.36 -3.48 -12.29
CA PHE A 264 28.82 -4.36 -13.36
C PHE A 264 30.06 -5.14 -12.90
N ASN A 265 30.30 -6.29 -13.52
CA ASN A 265 31.49 -7.11 -13.32
C ASN A 265 31.99 -7.60 -14.68
N GLU A 266 33.13 -7.09 -15.13
CA GLU A 266 33.65 -7.35 -16.47
C GLU A 266 34.98 -8.11 -16.46
N ALA A 267 35.12 -9.05 -17.39
CA ALA A 267 36.36 -9.78 -17.58
C ALA A 267 37.51 -8.81 -17.92
N GLY A 268 38.54 -8.79 -17.07
CA GLY A 268 39.70 -7.91 -17.23
C GLY A 268 39.71 -6.70 -16.30
N TRP A 269 38.63 -6.48 -15.55
CA TRP A 269 38.57 -5.54 -14.44
C TRP A 269 38.94 -6.24 -13.12
N PRO A 270 39.31 -5.49 -12.06
CA PRO A 270 39.35 -6.00 -10.70
C PRO A 270 38.14 -6.89 -10.36
N GLU A 271 38.34 -7.93 -9.57
CA GLU A 271 37.27 -8.86 -9.21
C GLU A 271 36.25 -8.18 -8.29
N GLY A 272 34.97 -8.23 -8.67
CA GLY A 272 33.85 -7.76 -7.85
C GLY A 272 32.90 -6.82 -8.58
N PRO A 273 31.80 -6.41 -7.92
CA PRO A 273 30.88 -5.43 -8.48
C PRO A 273 31.49 -4.02 -8.47
N HIS A 274 31.24 -3.27 -9.56
CA HIS A 274 31.65 -1.88 -9.70
C HIS A 274 30.46 -0.99 -9.99
N PRO A 275 30.27 0.13 -9.26
CA PRO A 275 29.09 0.97 -9.41
C PRO A 275 29.14 1.76 -10.71
N HIS A 276 27.98 1.89 -11.34
CA HIS A 276 27.77 2.74 -12.48
C HIS A 276 26.40 3.43 -12.43
N LEU A 277 26.33 4.55 -13.14
CA LEU A 277 25.11 5.17 -13.60
C LEU A 277 25.28 5.47 -15.10
N GLN A 278 24.26 5.17 -15.90
CA GLN A 278 24.19 5.44 -17.31
C GLN A 278 23.09 6.47 -17.58
N MET A 279 23.41 7.47 -18.38
CA MET A 279 22.49 8.57 -18.66
C MET A 279 22.63 9.08 -20.09
N HIS A 280 21.49 9.31 -20.72
CA HIS A 280 21.44 10.11 -21.94
C HIS A 280 21.86 11.56 -21.63
N PHE A 281 22.60 12.21 -22.54
CA PHE A 281 23.15 13.55 -22.30
C PHE A 281 22.09 14.60 -21.90
N ASP A 282 20.88 14.53 -22.46
CA ASP A 282 19.77 15.44 -22.11
C ASP A 282 19.31 15.30 -20.64
N ALA A 283 19.47 14.11 -20.06
CA ALA A 283 19.05 13.82 -18.69
C ALA A 283 20.09 14.25 -17.63
N THR A 284 21.29 14.66 -18.05
CA THR A 284 22.40 15.04 -17.15
C THR A 284 22.24 16.42 -16.51
N SER A 285 21.21 17.17 -16.91
CA SER A 285 20.97 18.53 -16.45
C SER A 285 20.17 18.64 -15.15
N GLY A 286 19.47 17.57 -14.73
CA GLY A 286 18.63 17.54 -13.54
C GLY A 286 19.17 16.63 -12.43
N TYR A 287 18.89 16.95 -11.17
CA TYR A 287 19.35 16.18 -10.01
C TYR A 287 18.57 14.88 -9.80
N HIS A 288 17.25 14.89 -10.03
CA HIS A 288 16.37 13.78 -9.65
C HIS A 288 16.77 12.44 -10.30
N GLY A 289 16.92 12.40 -11.63
CA GLY A 289 17.36 11.18 -12.32
C GLY A 289 18.78 10.74 -11.92
N MET A 290 19.70 11.70 -11.71
CA MET A 290 21.06 11.38 -11.25
C MET A 290 21.06 10.75 -9.86
N ALA A 291 20.26 11.30 -8.94
CA ALA A 291 20.10 10.81 -7.58
C ALA A 291 19.41 9.43 -7.54
N HIS A 292 18.36 9.25 -8.34
CA HIS A 292 17.66 7.97 -8.51
C HIS A 292 18.62 6.87 -8.96
N GLU A 293 19.30 7.05 -10.09
CA GLU A 293 20.19 6.02 -10.64
C GLU A 293 21.43 5.77 -9.77
N PHE A 294 21.99 6.80 -9.13
CA PHE A 294 23.07 6.60 -8.19
C PHE A 294 22.63 5.79 -6.96
N THR A 295 21.38 5.92 -6.53
CA THR A 295 20.84 5.08 -5.45
C THR A 295 20.90 3.61 -5.85
N HIS A 296 20.53 3.23 -7.07
CA HIS A 296 20.64 1.83 -7.53
C HIS A 296 22.09 1.33 -7.51
N SER A 297 23.07 2.18 -7.83
CA SER A 297 24.48 1.82 -7.66
C SER A 297 24.81 1.46 -6.22
N LEU A 298 24.35 2.28 -5.25
CA LEU A 298 24.60 2.08 -3.83
C LEU A 298 23.91 0.82 -3.28
N GLN A 299 22.64 0.62 -3.62
CA GLN A 299 21.86 -0.56 -3.22
C GLN A 299 22.57 -1.86 -3.65
N ASN A 300 23.06 -1.90 -4.89
CA ASN A 300 23.80 -3.03 -5.42
C ASN A 300 25.17 -3.24 -4.78
N MET A 301 25.87 -2.17 -4.44
CA MET A 301 27.16 -2.28 -3.73
C MET A 301 27.02 -2.87 -2.33
N VAL A 302 25.85 -2.76 -1.69
CA VAL A 302 25.58 -3.29 -0.35
C VAL A 302 25.13 -4.74 -0.38
N ASN A 303 24.14 -5.09 -1.21
CA ASN A 303 23.55 -6.43 -1.20
C ASN A 303 23.19 -6.99 -2.59
N ALA A 304 23.85 -6.51 -3.66
CA ALA A 304 23.56 -6.94 -5.03
C ALA A 304 22.05 -6.92 -5.35
N ALA A 305 21.39 -5.83 -4.93
CA ALA A 305 19.96 -5.57 -4.97
C ALA A 305 19.28 -5.67 -6.35
N ASP A 306 20.02 -6.00 -7.40
CA ASP A 306 19.53 -6.11 -8.76
C ASP A 306 18.40 -7.15 -8.89
N TRP A 307 17.21 -6.63 -9.17
CA TRP A 307 16.13 -7.32 -9.89
C TRP A 307 15.76 -8.71 -9.37
N PHE A 308 15.62 -8.86 -8.05
CA PHE A 308 15.06 -10.09 -7.48
C PHE A 308 13.59 -9.94 -7.09
N GLU A 309 12.89 -11.07 -7.13
CA GLU A 309 11.43 -11.17 -7.11
C GLU A 309 10.74 -10.47 -5.93
N TYR A 310 11.39 -10.42 -4.77
CA TYR A 310 10.82 -9.88 -3.51
C TYR A 310 11.31 -8.46 -3.15
N GLY A 311 12.36 -7.97 -3.81
CA GLY A 311 13.02 -6.71 -3.47
C GLY A 311 13.08 -5.68 -4.60
N GLY A 312 12.85 -6.09 -5.85
CA GLY A 312 12.88 -5.17 -6.98
C GLY A 312 11.95 -3.96 -6.78
N TRP A 313 10.76 -4.17 -6.23
CA TRP A 313 9.74 -3.10 -6.11
C TRP A 313 10.17 -2.07 -5.08
N PHE A 314 10.89 -2.54 -4.07
CA PHE A 314 11.48 -1.70 -3.06
C PHE A 314 12.73 -0.97 -3.57
N SER A 315 13.53 -1.59 -4.45
CA SER A 315 14.68 -0.94 -5.11
C SER A 315 14.27 0.39 -5.77
N GLU A 316 13.21 0.36 -6.57
CA GLU A 316 12.66 1.54 -7.25
C GLU A 316 12.03 2.53 -6.27
N SER A 317 11.17 2.04 -5.38
CA SER A 317 10.52 2.85 -4.35
C SER A 317 11.54 3.61 -3.49
N HIS A 318 12.63 2.94 -3.13
CA HIS A 318 13.70 3.49 -2.31
C HIS A 318 14.58 4.47 -3.10
N ALA A 319 14.84 4.21 -4.39
CA ALA A 319 15.56 5.16 -5.27
C ALA A 319 14.80 6.48 -5.43
N GLU A 320 13.48 6.40 -5.63
CA GLU A 320 12.59 7.56 -5.66
C GLU A 320 12.57 8.29 -4.30
N PHE A 321 12.44 7.54 -3.19
CA PHE A 321 12.53 8.08 -1.83
C PHE A 321 13.81 8.90 -1.63
N MET A 322 14.97 8.34 -1.98
CA MET A 322 16.28 8.99 -1.85
C MET A 322 16.39 10.24 -2.73
N ALA A 323 15.91 10.17 -3.97
CA ALA A 323 15.88 11.32 -4.87
C ALA A 323 15.02 12.47 -4.33
N TYR A 324 13.87 12.19 -3.71
CA TYR A 324 13.01 13.21 -3.07
C TYR A 324 13.54 13.70 -1.72
N GLN A 325 14.33 12.90 -0.98
CA GLN A 325 15.07 13.42 0.18
C GLN A 325 16.11 14.45 -0.23
N PHE A 326 16.75 14.25 -1.39
CA PHE A 326 17.73 15.19 -1.92
C PHE A 326 17.09 16.46 -2.48
N SER A 327 16.10 16.32 -3.37
CA SER A 327 15.57 17.48 -4.10
C SER A 327 14.69 18.38 -3.25
N GLY A 328 14.08 17.86 -2.18
CA GLY A 328 13.22 18.61 -1.25
C GLY A 328 11.90 19.15 -1.83
N ASP A 329 11.79 19.21 -3.16
CA ASP A 329 10.68 19.84 -3.86
C ASP A 329 9.78 18.79 -4.55
N GLY A 330 8.49 18.83 -4.20
CA GLY A 330 7.41 18.15 -4.91
C GLY A 330 7.06 16.75 -4.40
N VAL A 331 6.09 16.15 -5.09
CA VAL A 331 5.52 14.83 -4.77
C VAL A 331 5.68 13.83 -5.91
N GLY A 332 6.29 14.22 -7.04
CA GLY A 332 6.50 13.29 -8.15
C GLY A 332 5.25 12.59 -8.64
N CYS A 333 5.40 11.31 -8.97
CA CYS A 333 4.29 10.43 -9.31
C CYS A 333 3.51 9.91 -8.09
N SER A 334 3.92 10.27 -6.87
CA SER A 334 3.41 9.67 -5.63
C SER A 334 1.93 9.96 -5.36
N GLU A 335 1.35 10.93 -6.10
CA GLU A 335 -0.09 11.18 -6.13
C GLU A 335 -0.91 9.92 -6.56
N VAL A 336 -0.29 9.00 -7.29
CA VAL A 336 -0.92 7.74 -7.71
C VAL A 336 -1.32 6.88 -6.51
N LEU A 337 -0.43 6.74 -5.51
CA LEU A 337 -0.72 5.96 -4.30
C LEU A 337 -1.90 6.59 -3.54
N VAL A 338 -1.85 7.92 -3.35
CA VAL A 338 -2.87 8.60 -2.54
C VAL A 338 -4.24 8.55 -3.21
N ASN A 339 -4.31 8.53 -4.55
CA ASN A 339 -5.55 8.44 -5.31
C ASN A 339 -6.16 7.02 -5.33
N ALA A 340 -5.41 5.99 -4.93
CA ALA A 340 -5.89 4.62 -4.83
C ALA A 340 -5.38 3.91 -3.56
N PRO A 341 -5.65 4.47 -2.37
CA PRO A 341 -5.00 4.03 -1.13
C PRO A 341 -5.46 2.64 -0.68
N HIS A 342 -6.60 2.16 -1.20
CA HIS A 342 -7.18 0.86 -0.87
C HIS A 342 -6.40 -0.32 -1.47
N GLN A 343 -5.51 -0.08 -2.44
CA GLN A 343 -4.69 -1.12 -3.05
C GLN A 343 -3.53 -1.50 -2.15
N HIS A 344 -2.98 -2.70 -2.35
CA HIS A 344 -1.89 -3.13 -1.50
C HIS A 344 -0.67 -2.22 -1.67
N TYR A 345 0.11 -2.10 -0.61
CA TYR A 345 1.38 -1.39 -0.71
C TYR A 345 2.35 -2.19 -1.61
N GLY A 346 3.14 -1.52 -2.43
CA GLY A 346 4.08 -2.18 -3.35
C GLY A 346 3.46 -2.82 -4.60
N THR A 347 2.23 -2.43 -4.99
CA THR A 347 1.65 -2.90 -6.26
C THR A 347 2.50 -2.47 -7.45
N THR A 348 2.37 -3.17 -8.56
CA THR A 348 2.87 -2.73 -9.87
C THR A 348 2.51 -1.27 -10.20
N ARG A 349 1.39 -0.75 -9.66
CA ARG A 349 0.80 0.60 -9.88
C ARG A 349 1.44 1.70 -9.08
N ASN A 350 2.09 1.35 -7.99
CA ASN A 350 2.59 2.33 -7.06
C ASN A 350 4.04 2.04 -6.66
N ARG A 351 4.68 0.99 -7.17
CA ARG A 351 6.05 0.63 -6.77
C ARG A 351 7.10 1.73 -7.00
N TYR A 352 6.92 2.59 -8.01
CA TYR A 352 7.76 3.79 -8.21
C TYR A 352 7.26 4.98 -7.36
N CYS A 353 6.00 4.95 -6.94
CA CYS A 353 5.24 6.11 -6.46
C CYS A 353 4.71 5.95 -5.03
N ASN A 354 5.23 4.99 -4.26
CA ASN A 354 4.73 4.64 -2.93
C ASN A 354 5.66 5.03 -1.79
N TRP A 355 6.69 5.84 -2.06
CA TRP A 355 7.74 6.16 -1.12
C TRP A 355 7.30 6.92 0.16
N GLN A 356 6.04 7.33 0.27
CA GLN A 356 5.52 8.08 1.43
C GLN A 356 5.58 7.29 2.74
N PHE A 357 5.45 5.98 2.70
CA PHE A 357 5.63 5.17 3.93
C PHE A 357 7.09 5.20 4.39
N TRP A 358 8.06 5.26 3.47
CA TRP A 358 9.48 5.41 3.83
C TRP A 358 9.77 6.80 4.40
N ASP A 359 9.08 7.85 3.93
CA ASP A 359 9.09 9.17 4.55
C ASP A 359 8.53 9.15 5.98
N TYR A 360 7.40 8.46 6.17
CA TYR A 360 6.84 8.32 7.50
C TYR A 360 7.76 7.53 8.43
N LEU A 361 8.37 6.44 7.93
CA LEU A 361 9.35 5.65 8.67
C LEU A 361 10.60 6.48 9.00
N SER A 362 11.10 7.28 8.07
CA SER A 362 12.30 8.11 8.27
C SER A 362 12.05 9.26 9.24
N GLU A 363 10.84 9.83 9.26
CA GLU A 363 10.45 10.83 10.25
C GLU A 363 10.42 10.23 11.66
N LYS A 364 9.99 8.97 11.79
CA LYS A 364 9.88 8.29 13.07
C LYS A 364 11.19 7.69 13.58
N PHE A 365 12.02 7.14 12.70
CA PHE A 365 13.19 6.34 13.10
C PHE A 365 14.48 6.78 12.40
N SER A 366 14.50 7.99 11.84
CA SER A 366 15.53 8.52 10.95
C SER A 366 15.64 7.79 9.60
N ILE A 367 16.26 8.45 8.63
CA ILE A 367 16.56 7.85 7.32
C ILE A 367 17.44 6.59 7.42
N ALA A 368 18.20 6.43 8.52
CA ALA A 368 19.02 5.25 8.74
C ALA A 368 18.17 3.97 8.85
N ALA A 369 16.93 4.04 9.36
CA ALA A 369 16.03 2.89 9.42
C ALA A 369 15.64 2.37 8.03
N VAL A 370 15.49 3.28 7.05
CA VAL A 370 15.20 2.94 5.65
C VAL A 370 16.46 2.39 4.98
N ASN A 371 17.58 3.11 5.06
CA ASN A 371 18.83 2.74 4.38
C ASN A 371 19.33 1.36 4.83
N ALA A 372 19.17 1.05 6.11
CA ALA A 372 19.73 -0.15 6.68
C ALA A 372 18.85 -1.41 6.44
N LEU A 373 17.75 -1.27 5.67
CA LEU A 373 17.09 -2.40 5.00
C LEU A 373 18.04 -3.10 4.02
N TRP A 374 18.95 -2.37 3.38
CA TRP A 374 19.91 -2.96 2.44
C TRP A 374 21.03 -3.74 3.16
N SER A 375 21.65 -3.13 4.17
CA SER A 375 22.71 -3.79 4.95
C SER A 375 22.16 -4.88 5.88
N GLY A 376 20.88 -4.78 6.24
CA GLY A 376 20.22 -5.72 7.12
C GLY A 376 19.77 -6.99 6.41
N SER A 377 19.41 -6.95 5.13
CA SER A 377 18.80 -8.08 4.42
C SER A 377 19.69 -9.34 4.36
N ILE A 378 19.10 -10.52 4.56
CA ILE A 378 19.79 -11.81 4.55
C ILE A 378 19.69 -12.44 3.16
N GLY A 379 20.73 -12.27 2.34
CA GLY A 379 20.99 -13.11 1.16
C GLY A 379 20.09 -12.86 -0.07
N GLY A 380 20.34 -11.76 -0.78
CA GLY A 380 19.81 -11.58 -2.14
C GLY A 380 20.49 -12.54 -3.15
N PRO A 381 19.75 -13.17 -4.08
CA PRO A 381 20.38 -13.98 -5.13
C PRO A 381 21.24 -13.09 -6.03
N THR A 382 22.46 -13.54 -6.36
CA THR A 382 23.32 -12.86 -7.33
C THR A 382 22.95 -13.27 -8.77
N PHE A 383 23.22 -12.38 -9.74
CA PHE A 383 22.97 -12.56 -11.17
C PHE A 383 23.52 -13.88 -11.77
N GLU A 384 24.56 -14.45 -11.14
CA GLU A 384 25.23 -15.66 -11.63
C GLU A 384 24.48 -16.96 -11.32
N ASN A 385 23.47 -16.94 -10.44
CA ASN A 385 22.75 -18.16 -10.07
C ASN A 385 21.25 -17.97 -9.78
N PRO A 386 20.44 -17.67 -10.80
CA PRO A 386 18.98 -17.56 -10.67
C PRO A 386 18.27 -18.91 -10.38
N TYR A 387 19.00 -20.04 -10.38
CA TYR A 387 18.41 -21.39 -10.29
C TYR A 387 19.11 -22.31 -9.27
N SER A 388 19.74 -21.77 -8.23
CA SER A 388 20.42 -22.64 -7.28
C SER A 388 19.39 -23.50 -6.52
N GLU A 389 19.33 -24.79 -6.84
CA GLU A 389 18.62 -25.82 -6.05
C GLU A 389 19.20 -25.95 -4.62
N GLU A 390 20.29 -25.21 -4.34
CA GLU A 390 20.99 -25.10 -3.06
C GLU A 390 20.85 -23.71 -2.42
N ILE A 391 19.75 -22.99 -2.64
CA ILE A 391 19.37 -21.91 -1.69
C ILE A 391 19.18 -22.62 -0.34
N PRO A 392 19.91 -22.28 0.74
CA PRO A 392 19.73 -22.94 2.02
C PRO A 392 18.30 -22.72 2.51
N SER A 393 17.46 -23.72 2.25
CA SER A 393 16.10 -23.88 2.77
C SER A 393 16.13 -24.24 4.26
N VAL A 394 17.07 -23.68 5.01
CA VAL A 394 17.05 -23.71 6.46
C VAL A 394 16.12 -22.57 6.89
N CYS A 395 14.81 -22.76 6.65
CA CYS A 395 13.63 -21.90 6.86
C CYS A 395 12.93 -21.32 5.60
N GLY A 396 13.44 -21.50 4.38
CA GLY A 396 12.64 -21.32 3.15
C GLY A 396 12.06 -19.93 2.89
N GLN A 397 12.66 -18.84 3.38
CA GLN A 397 12.25 -17.47 3.04
C GLN A 397 13.42 -16.70 2.40
N LEU A 398 13.17 -16.14 1.21
CA LEU A 398 13.95 -15.02 0.66
C LEU A 398 13.53 -13.74 1.42
N ASP A 399 14.49 -12.90 1.81
CA ASP A 399 14.27 -11.74 2.68
C ASP A 399 13.72 -10.54 1.87
N GLY A 400 12.49 -10.12 2.13
CA GLY A 400 11.89 -8.90 1.58
C GLY A 400 12.00 -7.71 2.55
N PRO A 401 11.73 -6.47 2.11
CA PRO A 401 11.99 -5.25 2.89
C PRO A 401 11.26 -5.25 4.23
N PHE A 402 10.05 -5.79 4.31
CA PHE A 402 9.30 -5.83 5.57
C PHE A 402 9.76 -6.93 6.53
N ALA A 403 10.21 -8.09 6.03
CA ALA A 403 10.88 -9.09 6.87
C ALA A 403 12.17 -8.52 7.47
N THR A 404 12.95 -7.82 6.64
CA THR A 404 14.15 -7.13 7.08
C THR A 404 13.83 -6.04 8.09
N LEU A 405 12.81 -5.21 7.85
CA LEU A 405 12.38 -4.17 8.79
C LEU A 405 11.98 -4.77 10.13
N GLN A 406 11.14 -5.81 10.13
CA GLN A 406 10.74 -6.50 11.35
C GLN A 406 11.93 -7.04 12.13
N ARG A 407 12.91 -7.62 11.45
CA ARG A 407 14.13 -8.12 12.09
C ARG A 407 15.00 -6.99 12.62
N ASN A 408 15.22 -5.94 11.82
CA ASN A 408 16.04 -4.78 12.17
C ASN A 408 15.46 -4.03 13.39
N MET A 409 14.13 -3.92 13.46
CA MET A 409 13.42 -3.24 14.53
C MET A 409 13.03 -4.16 15.70
N ASN A 410 13.29 -5.47 15.58
CA ASN A 410 12.79 -6.50 16.50
C ASN A 410 11.26 -6.43 16.71
N TRP A 411 10.53 -6.26 15.62
CA TRP A 411 9.07 -6.16 15.58
C TRP A 411 8.40 -7.47 15.16
N ASN A 412 7.28 -7.79 15.80
CA ASN A 412 6.32 -8.73 15.25
C ASN A 412 5.43 -8.06 14.17
N ILE A 413 4.58 -8.84 13.50
CA ILE A 413 3.74 -8.34 12.40
C ILE A 413 2.70 -7.31 12.89
N GLU A 414 2.22 -7.45 14.13
CA GLU A 414 1.25 -6.51 14.70
C GLU A 414 1.87 -5.13 14.91
N GLN A 415 3.14 -5.05 15.34
CA GLN A 415 3.85 -3.77 15.47
C GLN A 415 4.11 -3.11 14.11
N LEU A 416 4.42 -3.89 13.07
CA LEU A 416 4.50 -3.38 11.70
C LEU A 416 3.13 -2.87 11.21
N ASN A 417 2.06 -3.62 11.50
CA ASN A 417 0.70 -3.22 11.18
C ASN A 417 0.29 -1.94 11.92
N ASP A 418 0.71 -1.75 13.16
CA ASP A 418 0.47 -0.52 13.93
C ASP A 418 1.13 0.69 13.24
N LEU A 419 2.37 0.55 12.78
CA LEU A 419 3.05 1.60 12.03
C LEU A 419 2.30 1.97 10.74
N PHE A 420 1.87 0.98 9.97
CA PHE A 420 1.04 1.20 8.78
C PHE A 420 -0.30 1.87 9.12
N GLY A 421 -0.95 1.46 10.22
CA GLY A 421 -2.18 2.07 10.69
C GLY A 421 -1.99 3.53 11.07
N GLN A 422 -0.93 3.86 11.80
CA GLN A 422 -0.62 5.25 12.17
C GLN A 422 -0.29 6.09 10.94
N TRP A 423 0.51 5.56 10.00
CA TRP A 423 0.78 6.20 8.71
C TRP A 423 -0.51 6.50 7.93
N ALA A 424 -1.44 5.54 7.88
CA ALA A 424 -2.73 5.73 7.23
C ALA A 424 -3.59 6.80 7.93
N MET A 425 -3.54 6.92 9.26
CA MET A 425 -4.20 8.01 9.99
C MET A 425 -3.53 9.36 9.70
N ALA A 426 -2.19 9.43 9.69
CA ALA A 426 -1.45 10.66 9.39
C ALA A 426 -1.73 11.17 7.96
N ASN A 427 -1.97 10.27 7.01
CA ASN A 427 -2.33 10.63 5.64
C ASN A 427 -3.68 11.37 5.55
N VAL A 428 -4.58 11.29 6.54
CA VAL A 428 -5.87 12.00 6.54
C VAL A 428 -5.72 13.53 6.46
N ASN A 429 -4.62 14.10 6.94
CA ASN A 429 -4.34 15.53 6.85
C ASN A 429 -2.90 15.82 6.37
N TRP A 430 -2.21 14.78 5.92
CA TRP A 430 -0.79 14.80 5.58
C TRP A 430 0.06 15.30 6.76
N ASP A 431 -0.13 14.71 7.94
CA ASP A 431 0.55 15.10 9.17
C ASP A 431 1.98 14.55 9.25
N TYR A 432 2.83 15.09 8.39
CA TYR A 432 4.27 14.87 8.36
C TYR A 432 4.96 16.14 8.86
N ALA A 433 5.88 16.02 9.80
CA ALA A 433 6.59 17.14 10.43
C ALA A 433 7.35 18.00 9.40
N GLN A 434 7.99 17.37 8.41
CA GLN A 434 8.82 18.09 7.43
C GLN A 434 8.10 18.33 6.11
N LYS A 435 7.36 17.34 5.61
CA LYS A 435 6.75 17.37 4.27
C LYS A 435 5.25 17.64 4.25
N GLY A 436 4.61 17.80 5.42
CA GLY A 436 3.16 17.91 5.50
C GLY A 436 2.59 19.10 4.72
N SER A 437 3.27 20.25 4.72
CA SER A 437 2.84 21.40 3.89
C SER A 437 3.00 21.13 2.40
N ILE A 438 4.07 20.46 1.98
CA ILE A 438 4.31 20.09 0.58
C ILE A 438 3.21 19.15 0.10
N PHE A 439 2.85 18.16 0.92
CA PHE A 439 1.78 17.22 0.62
C PHE A 439 0.41 17.90 0.61
N ARG A 440 0.10 18.78 1.57
CA ARG A 440 -1.14 19.59 1.55
C ARG A 440 -1.22 20.49 0.31
N ASP A 441 -0.13 21.15 -0.06
CA ASP A 441 -0.08 22.05 -1.22
C ASP A 441 -0.19 21.28 -2.54
N SER A 442 0.40 20.09 -2.62
CA SER A 442 0.46 19.30 -3.87
C SER A 442 -0.76 18.42 -4.04
N TYR A 443 -1.14 17.66 -3.01
CA TYR A 443 -2.29 16.76 -3.07
C TYR A 443 -3.59 17.52 -2.84
N GLY A 444 -3.60 18.55 -1.99
CA GLY A 444 -4.81 19.26 -1.60
C GLY A 444 -5.58 18.58 -0.48
N THR A 445 -6.83 19.01 -0.29
CA THR A 445 -7.75 18.47 0.72
C THR A 445 -8.57 17.29 0.16
N TYR A 446 -9.50 16.78 0.96
CA TYR A 446 -10.50 15.77 0.53
C TYR A 446 -11.85 16.40 0.15
N ALA A 447 -11.88 17.67 -0.25
CA ALA A 447 -13.10 18.37 -0.61
C ALA A 447 -13.81 17.73 -1.83
N GLU A 448 -15.14 17.80 -1.89
CA GLU A 448 -15.89 17.24 -3.03
C GLU A 448 -15.73 18.03 -4.33
N GLU A 449 -15.10 19.20 -4.32
CA GLU A 449 -14.90 20.07 -5.49
C GLU A 449 -13.66 19.71 -6.31
N LEU A 450 -12.89 18.70 -5.89
CA LEU A 450 -11.64 18.32 -6.56
C LEU A 450 -11.87 17.88 -8.01
N ASP A 451 -10.82 18.06 -8.82
CA ASP A 451 -10.70 17.45 -10.13
C ASP A 451 -10.99 15.96 -10.01
N ILE A 452 -11.59 15.40 -11.06
CA ILE A 452 -12.21 14.09 -11.05
C ILE A 452 -11.20 13.08 -10.40
N GLY A 453 -9.86 13.23 -10.61
CA GLY A 453 -8.81 12.22 -10.39
C GLY A 453 -8.46 12.02 -8.93
N GLN A 454 -8.77 13.03 -8.13
CA GLN A 454 -8.47 13.11 -6.71
C GLN A 454 -9.68 12.65 -5.86
N ARG A 455 -10.81 12.34 -6.49
CA ARG A 455 -12.01 11.84 -5.79
C ARG A 455 -11.94 10.35 -5.43
N GLY A 456 -10.98 9.60 -5.98
CA GLY A 456 -10.72 8.19 -5.64
C GLY A 456 -10.11 7.98 -4.25
N ARG A 457 -9.65 9.06 -3.61
CA ARG A 457 -9.03 9.06 -2.28
C ARG A 457 -9.99 8.73 -1.14
N LEU A 458 -11.28 9.07 -1.30
CA LEU A 458 -12.32 8.78 -0.32
C LEU A 458 -13.13 7.54 -0.73
N THR A 459 -13.33 6.64 0.23
CA THR A 459 -14.18 5.47 0.08
C THR A 459 -15.63 5.83 0.38
N ARG A 460 -16.47 5.87 -0.66
CA ARG A 460 -17.92 6.05 -0.51
C ARG A 460 -18.56 4.72 -0.11
N LEU A 461 -19.21 4.69 1.05
CA LEU A 461 -19.87 3.50 1.55
C LEU A 461 -21.24 3.27 0.89
N GLN A 462 -21.72 2.03 0.98
CA GLN A 462 -23.05 1.59 0.59
C GLN A 462 -23.84 1.22 1.83
N ALA A 463 -25.14 1.55 1.85
CA ALA A 463 -26.02 1.10 2.92
C ALA A 463 -26.38 -0.38 2.73
N VAL A 464 -26.46 -1.12 3.83
CA VAL A 464 -26.95 -2.50 3.84
C VAL A 464 -28.47 -2.50 3.99
N GLU A 465 -29.19 -3.23 3.14
CA GLU A 465 -30.66 -3.33 3.19
C GLU A 465 -31.15 -4.32 4.26
N ASP A 466 -30.72 -4.14 5.51
CA ASP A 466 -31.07 -5.02 6.65
C ASP A 466 -32.01 -4.37 7.68
N GLY A 467 -32.40 -3.10 7.46
CA GLY A 467 -33.23 -2.33 8.37
C GLY A 467 -32.46 -1.69 9.53
N GLY A 468 -31.16 -1.93 9.64
CA GLY A 468 -30.22 -1.19 10.47
C GLY A 468 -29.50 -0.08 9.68
N LEU A 469 -28.92 0.90 10.39
CA LEU A 469 -28.04 1.92 9.80
C LEU A 469 -26.63 1.35 9.64
N HIS A 470 -26.50 0.31 8.82
CA HIS A 470 -25.24 -0.37 8.53
C HIS A 470 -24.67 0.06 7.18
N TYR A 471 -23.35 0.18 7.11
CA TYR A 471 -22.62 0.62 5.92
C TYR A 471 -21.42 -0.28 5.64
N VAL A 472 -21.15 -0.53 4.36
CA VAL A 472 -20.03 -1.35 3.87
C VAL A 472 -19.29 -0.62 2.74
N PRO A 473 -17.98 -0.80 2.56
CA PRO A 473 -17.32 -0.35 1.35
C PRO A 473 -17.79 -1.22 0.17
N PRO A 474 -17.84 -0.67 -1.06
CA PRO A 474 -17.94 -1.50 -2.25
C PRO A 474 -16.86 -2.59 -2.23
N GLU A 475 -17.18 -3.82 -2.61
CA GLU A 475 -16.28 -4.98 -2.46
C GLU A 475 -14.89 -4.73 -3.10
N ILE A 476 -14.87 -4.11 -4.28
CA ILE A 476 -13.64 -3.75 -5.01
C ILE A 476 -12.82 -2.63 -4.35
N LEU A 477 -13.40 -1.90 -3.39
CA LEU A 477 -12.73 -0.85 -2.63
C LEU A 477 -12.38 -1.29 -1.22
N ALA A 478 -12.80 -2.47 -0.77
CA ALA A 478 -12.29 -3.03 0.46
C ALA A 478 -10.75 -3.07 0.39
N PRO A 479 -10.07 -2.66 1.48
CA PRO A 479 -8.63 -2.48 1.45
C PRO A 479 -7.96 -3.83 1.20
N GLN A 480 -6.87 -3.82 0.44
CA GLN A 480 -5.95 -4.94 0.34
C GLN A 480 -4.90 -4.84 1.45
N ARG A 481 -3.97 -5.80 1.52
CA ARG A 481 -2.90 -5.81 2.56
C ARG A 481 -2.13 -4.49 2.58
N TRP A 482 -2.09 -3.84 3.73
CA TRP A 482 -1.51 -2.50 3.95
C TRP A 482 -2.05 -1.37 3.06
N GLY A 483 -3.15 -1.63 2.34
CA GLY A 483 -3.99 -0.59 1.76
C GLY A 483 -5.02 -0.11 2.80
N TYR A 484 -5.59 1.07 2.60
CA TYR A 484 -6.56 1.66 3.51
C TYR A 484 -7.72 2.37 2.81
N ASN A 485 -8.84 2.46 3.52
CA ASN A 485 -10.01 3.24 3.18
C ASN A 485 -10.07 4.49 4.05
N LEU A 486 -10.48 5.61 3.46
CA LEU A 486 -10.79 6.84 4.17
C LEU A 486 -12.26 7.19 3.94
N VAL A 487 -13.04 7.24 5.02
CA VAL A 487 -14.46 7.57 4.97
C VAL A 487 -14.70 8.85 5.74
N ARG A 488 -15.19 9.89 5.07
CA ARG A 488 -15.66 11.08 5.77
C ARG A 488 -16.98 10.77 6.49
N LEU A 489 -17.05 11.06 7.77
CA LEU A 489 -18.26 11.01 8.58
C LEU A 489 -18.80 12.42 8.76
N ILE A 490 -20.12 12.56 8.66
CA ILE A 490 -20.84 13.82 8.86
C ILE A 490 -21.60 13.70 10.19
N PRO A 491 -21.10 14.33 11.27
CA PRO A 491 -21.80 14.34 12.55
C PRO A 491 -23.19 14.97 12.44
N ASP A 492 -24.13 14.44 13.21
CA ASP A 492 -25.46 15.05 13.33
C ASP A 492 -25.35 16.43 14.00
N VAL A 493 -26.20 17.36 13.58
CA VAL A 493 -26.20 18.73 14.11
C VAL A 493 -26.42 18.71 15.62
N GLY A 494 -25.44 19.24 16.36
CA GLY A 494 -25.48 19.31 17.83
C GLY A 494 -25.10 18.01 18.54
N SER A 495 -24.48 17.06 17.85
CA SER A 495 -23.89 15.88 18.47
C SER A 495 -22.59 16.22 19.19
N ASP A 496 -22.47 15.83 20.46
CA ASP A 496 -21.24 15.96 21.25
C ASP A 496 -20.29 14.76 21.05
N SER A 497 -20.72 13.71 20.34
CA SER A 497 -19.90 12.49 20.15
C SER A 497 -20.39 11.61 19.02
N VAL A 498 -19.46 10.97 18.32
CA VAL A 498 -19.73 9.96 17.30
C VAL A 498 -19.31 8.58 17.84
N VAL A 499 -20.12 7.56 17.58
CA VAL A 499 -19.76 6.17 17.94
C VAL A 499 -19.72 5.33 16.68
N VAL A 500 -18.58 4.69 16.42
CA VAL A 500 -18.40 3.74 15.31
C VAL A 500 -18.32 2.34 15.89
N ARG A 501 -19.25 1.46 15.49
CA ARG A 501 -19.15 0.02 15.74
C ARG A 501 -18.59 -0.65 14.50
N PHE A 502 -17.38 -1.15 14.59
CA PHE A 502 -16.65 -1.76 13.49
C PHE A 502 -16.79 -3.27 13.48
N ARG A 503 -16.86 -3.86 12.29
CA ARG A 503 -16.81 -5.30 12.10
C ARG A 503 -16.14 -5.70 10.79
N GLY A 504 -15.00 -6.36 10.87
CA GLY A 504 -14.33 -7.02 9.75
C GLY A 504 -14.89 -8.41 9.46
N ILE A 505 -14.77 -8.87 8.22
CA ILE A 505 -15.11 -10.23 7.79
C ILE A 505 -13.84 -11.08 7.83
N VAL A 506 -13.70 -11.89 8.88
CA VAL A 506 -12.55 -12.78 9.03
C VAL A 506 -12.69 -13.96 8.08
N GLN A 507 -11.78 -14.07 7.13
CA GLN A 507 -11.74 -15.19 6.20
C GLN A 507 -10.62 -16.17 6.60
N THR A 508 -10.99 -17.41 6.93
CA THR A 508 -10.02 -18.43 7.35
C THR A 508 -9.47 -19.27 6.20
N GLN A 509 -10.09 -19.21 5.03
CA GLN A 509 -9.73 -19.96 3.81
C GLN A 509 -10.14 -19.15 2.57
N PRO A 510 -9.41 -19.23 1.44
CA PRO A 510 -9.83 -18.57 0.22
C PRO A 510 -11.22 -19.03 -0.23
N ALA A 511 -11.98 -18.13 -0.85
CA ALA A 511 -13.27 -18.49 -1.47
C ALA A 511 -13.13 -19.47 -2.65
N ARG A 512 -11.90 -19.65 -3.18
CA ARG A 512 -11.54 -20.68 -4.16
C ARG A 512 -10.15 -21.26 -3.89
N SER A 513 -9.90 -22.52 -4.22
CA SER A 513 -8.62 -23.19 -3.89
C SER A 513 -7.56 -23.17 -5.00
N GLN A 514 -7.96 -22.98 -6.27
CA GLN A 514 -7.05 -23.08 -7.41
C GLN A 514 -6.67 -21.68 -7.92
N ALA A 515 -5.37 -21.43 -8.12
CA ALA A 515 -4.85 -20.23 -8.79
C ALA A 515 -5.29 -20.15 -10.26
N PHE A 516 -5.40 -18.93 -10.82
CA PHE A 516 -5.81 -18.71 -12.21
C PHE A 516 -4.62 -18.20 -13.01
N GLY A 517 -4.11 -19.00 -13.95
CA GLY A 517 -2.82 -18.71 -14.58
C GLY A 517 -1.67 -18.79 -13.55
N SER A 518 -0.43 -18.81 -14.02
CA SER A 518 0.72 -18.47 -13.18
C SER A 518 1.70 -17.66 -14.01
N TYR A 519 1.99 -16.44 -13.55
CA TYR A 519 3.02 -15.58 -14.11
C TYR A 519 4.09 -15.42 -13.03
N ASN A 520 5.37 -15.38 -13.41
CA ASN A 520 6.48 -15.18 -12.48
C ASN A 520 6.41 -16.01 -11.18
N MET A 521 6.47 -17.34 -11.28
CA MET A 521 6.65 -18.26 -10.14
C MET A 521 5.63 -18.12 -8.98
N GLU A 522 4.43 -17.59 -9.25
CA GLU A 522 3.35 -17.52 -8.26
C GLU A 522 3.07 -18.87 -7.56
N PRO A 523 2.68 -18.85 -6.27
CA PRO A 523 2.48 -20.07 -5.50
C PRO A 523 1.42 -20.97 -6.14
N THR A 524 1.66 -22.28 -6.12
CA THR A 524 0.74 -23.26 -6.73
C THR A 524 -0.61 -23.36 -6.02
N GLU A 525 -0.71 -22.84 -4.79
CA GLU A 525 -1.93 -22.73 -3.99
C GLU A 525 -2.14 -21.28 -3.55
N ILE A 526 -3.40 -20.87 -3.41
CA ILE A 526 -3.73 -19.53 -2.92
C ILE A 526 -3.39 -19.48 -1.41
N PRO A 527 -2.54 -18.53 -0.96
CA PRO A 527 -2.17 -18.38 0.46
C PRO A 527 -3.41 -18.22 1.34
N VAL A 528 -3.34 -18.50 2.64
CA VAL A 528 -4.46 -18.17 3.54
C VAL A 528 -4.63 -16.64 3.69
N PRO A 529 -5.84 -16.13 3.98
CA PRO A 529 -6.10 -14.69 3.97
C PRO A 529 -5.50 -13.92 5.15
N ASP A 530 -5.32 -14.59 6.29
CA ASP A 530 -4.80 -14.00 7.54
C ASP A 530 -5.43 -12.65 7.88
N SER A 531 -6.77 -12.62 7.86
CA SER A 531 -7.54 -11.38 7.95
C SER A 531 -7.33 -10.63 9.27
N GLY A 532 -6.86 -9.38 9.19
CA GLY A 532 -6.82 -8.43 10.31
C GLY A 532 -7.03 -7.00 9.83
N TRP A 533 -7.22 -6.09 10.79
CA TRP A 533 -7.50 -4.67 10.52
C TRP A 533 -6.77 -3.76 11.50
N ARG A 534 -6.51 -2.54 11.03
CA ARG A 534 -6.25 -1.35 11.85
C ARG A 534 -7.27 -0.28 11.49
N TRP A 535 -7.81 0.41 12.47
CA TRP A 535 -8.79 1.46 12.20
C TRP A 535 -8.83 2.52 13.30
N GLY A 536 -9.28 3.71 12.96
CA GLY A 536 -9.31 4.83 13.90
C GLY A 536 -10.02 6.04 13.31
N LEU A 537 -10.25 7.04 14.15
CA LEU A 537 -10.90 8.30 13.80
C LEU A 537 -9.90 9.44 13.83
N VAL A 538 -10.01 10.34 12.86
CA VAL A 538 -9.22 11.58 12.78
C VAL A 538 -10.17 12.74 12.57
N ALA A 539 -10.15 13.71 13.48
CA ALA A 539 -10.83 14.98 13.32
C ALA A 539 -9.84 16.05 12.84
N ILE A 540 -10.31 16.98 12.00
CA ILE A 540 -9.54 18.16 11.57
C ILE A 540 -10.31 19.40 12.01
N ASP A 541 -9.64 20.28 12.74
CA ASP A 541 -10.23 21.51 13.25
C ASP A 541 -10.20 22.67 12.23
N GLU A 542 -10.77 23.82 12.61
CA GLU A 542 -10.79 25.04 11.80
C GLU A 542 -9.43 25.63 11.46
N THR A 543 -8.37 25.26 12.18
CA THR A 543 -6.98 25.66 11.92
C THR A 543 -6.27 24.71 10.95
N GLY A 544 -6.88 23.57 10.64
CA GLY A 544 -6.27 22.47 9.89
C GLY A 544 -5.43 21.54 10.76
N SER A 545 -5.60 21.56 12.09
CA SER A 545 -4.88 20.67 13.01
C SER A 545 -5.68 19.39 13.24
N SER A 546 -4.97 18.27 13.31
CA SER A 546 -5.59 16.95 13.49
C SER A 546 -5.67 16.54 14.95
N ARG A 547 -6.74 15.80 15.28
CA ARG A 547 -6.91 15.07 16.54
C ARG A 547 -7.27 13.63 16.26
N TYR A 548 -6.54 12.72 16.91
CA TYR A 548 -6.62 11.29 16.65
C TYR A 548 -7.36 10.56 17.77
N SER A 549 -8.11 9.51 17.42
CA SER A 549 -8.47 8.48 18.39
C SER A 549 -7.27 7.56 18.67
N ALA A 550 -7.37 6.71 19.69
CA ALA A 550 -6.51 5.54 19.78
C ALA A 550 -6.70 4.64 18.55
N LEU A 551 -5.59 4.11 18.01
CA LEU A 551 -5.62 3.13 16.93
C LEU A 551 -6.21 1.81 17.44
N GLN A 552 -7.23 1.33 16.77
CA GLN A 552 -7.87 0.05 17.08
C GLN A 552 -7.24 -1.06 16.25
N ALA A 553 -7.12 -2.25 16.85
CA ALA A 553 -6.67 -3.46 16.19
C ALA A 553 -7.76 -4.55 16.26
N GLY A 554 -7.90 -5.30 15.17
CA GLY A 554 -8.76 -6.48 15.12
C GLY A 554 -10.12 -6.27 14.44
N ALA A 555 -10.87 -7.37 14.36
CA ALA A 555 -12.05 -7.48 13.51
C ALA A 555 -13.34 -6.95 14.14
N ARG A 556 -13.36 -6.54 15.42
CA ARG A 556 -14.57 -6.07 16.09
C ARG A 556 -14.23 -5.19 17.28
N ALA A 557 -14.74 -3.96 17.29
CA ALA A 557 -14.75 -3.11 18.48
C ALA A 557 -15.77 -1.97 18.28
N SER A 558 -16.01 -1.22 19.35
CA SER A 558 -16.75 0.05 19.29
C SER A 558 -15.83 1.16 19.75
N LEU A 559 -15.78 2.25 18.98
CA LEU A 559 -14.98 3.42 19.28
C LEU A 559 -15.89 4.63 19.43
N ARG A 560 -15.88 5.23 20.62
CA ARG A 560 -16.50 6.53 20.88
C ARG A 560 -15.46 7.62 20.66
N PHE A 561 -15.87 8.67 19.96
CA PHE A 561 -15.06 9.86 19.74
C PHE A 561 -15.86 11.08 20.17
N ASP A 562 -15.40 11.72 21.24
CA ASP A 562 -16.00 12.97 21.72
C ASP A 562 -15.59 14.11 20.78
N MET A 563 -16.58 14.87 20.32
CA MET A 563 -16.39 16.03 19.46
C MET A 563 -15.93 17.22 20.31
N GLN A 564 -15.07 18.07 19.76
CA GLN A 564 -14.59 19.30 20.39
C GLN A 564 -15.07 20.53 19.63
N ASP A 565 -15.24 21.64 20.34
CA ASP A 565 -15.52 22.94 19.74
C ASP A 565 -14.40 23.28 18.73
N GLY A 566 -14.77 23.45 17.47
CA GLY A 566 -13.82 23.77 16.38
C GLY A 566 -13.53 22.62 15.43
N ASP A 567 -13.86 21.37 15.77
CA ASP A 567 -13.80 20.24 14.83
C ASP A 567 -14.68 20.54 13.60
N GLN A 568 -14.10 20.50 12.41
CA GLN A 568 -14.79 20.76 11.13
C GLN A 568 -15.01 19.49 10.31
N GLU A 569 -14.07 18.56 10.38
CA GLU A 569 -14.10 17.33 9.61
C GLU A 569 -13.82 16.13 10.51
N LEU A 570 -14.42 14.97 10.18
CA LEU A 570 -14.21 13.71 10.87
C LEU A 570 -14.06 12.60 9.84
N TYR A 571 -13.02 11.79 9.98
CA TYR A 571 -12.69 10.70 9.07
C TYR A 571 -12.51 9.40 9.83
N LEU A 572 -13.06 8.32 9.30
CA LEU A 572 -12.73 6.94 9.66
C LEU A 572 -11.68 6.40 8.70
N MET A 573 -10.54 5.97 9.24
CA MET A 573 -9.52 5.22 8.52
C MET A 573 -9.69 3.74 8.81
N VAL A 574 -9.69 2.89 7.78
CA VAL A 574 -9.68 1.41 7.92
C VAL A 574 -8.60 0.82 7.01
N LEU A 575 -7.60 0.18 7.59
CA LEU A 575 -6.47 -0.48 6.91
C LEU A 575 -6.59 -2.00 6.99
N GLY A 576 -6.33 -2.69 5.88
CA GLY A 576 -6.18 -4.14 5.84
C GLY A 576 -4.83 -4.56 6.42
N ALA A 577 -4.83 -5.31 7.52
CA ALA A 577 -3.62 -5.64 8.27
C ALA A 577 -3.47 -7.17 8.37
N PRO A 578 -2.68 -7.82 7.50
CA PRO A 578 -2.50 -9.27 7.56
C PRO A 578 -1.91 -9.70 8.91
N THR A 579 -2.43 -10.77 9.51
CA THR A 579 -1.94 -11.31 10.79
C THR A 579 -0.72 -12.22 10.63
N SER A 580 -0.23 -12.40 9.40
CA SER A 580 1.04 -13.05 9.10
C SER A 580 1.77 -12.29 7.98
N LEU A 581 3.10 -12.39 7.94
CA LEU A 581 3.87 -11.65 6.94
C LEU A 581 3.70 -12.28 5.56
N HIS A 582 3.07 -11.55 4.64
CA HIS A 582 2.95 -11.92 3.24
C HIS A 582 3.92 -11.08 2.40
N GLN A 583 4.89 -11.73 1.75
CA GLN A 583 5.85 -11.04 0.90
C GLN A 583 5.18 -10.40 -0.33
N ILE A 584 5.75 -9.30 -0.81
CA ILE A 584 5.31 -8.61 -2.02
C ILE A 584 6.25 -8.98 -3.17
N PHE A 585 5.66 -9.38 -4.29
CA PHE A 585 6.39 -9.78 -5.49
C PHE A 585 6.41 -8.63 -6.50
N TRP A 586 7.49 -8.54 -7.28
CA TRP A 586 7.72 -7.51 -8.29
C TRP A 586 6.55 -7.37 -9.29
N ASP A 587 6.03 -8.48 -9.83
CA ASP A 587 4.90 -8.51 -10.78
C ASP A 587 3.80 -9.50 -10.30
N GLN A 588 3.26 -9.29 -9.10
CA GLN A 588 2.16 -10.12 -8.60
C GLN A 588 0.87 -9.86 -9.39
N VAL A 589 0.31 -10.89 -10.04
CA VAL A 589 -0.97 -10.75 -10.74
C VAL A 589 -2.13 -10.79 -9.75
N SER A 590 -3.20 -10.05 -10.03
CA SER A 590 -4.25 -9.69 -9.07
C SER A 590 -5.11 -10.84 -8.56
N TYR A 591 -5.04 -12.03 -9.15
CA TYR A 591 -5.94 -13.14 -8.83
C TYR A 591 -5.66 -13.79 -7.46
N SER A 592 -4.57 -13.44 -6.78
CA SER A 592 -4.20 -13.90 -5.44
C SER A 592 -4.27 -12.81 -4.35
N ILE A 593 -4.72 -11.59 -4.69
CA ILE A 593 -4.70 -10.46 -3.76
C ILE A 593 -5.98 -10.39 -2.94
N TYR A 594 -5.87 -10.68 -1.64
CA TYR A 594 -6.98 -10.56 -0.71
C TYR A 594 -7.41 -9.11 -0.48
N ARG A 595 -8.72 -8.94 -0.38
CA ARG A 595 -9.33 -7.76 0.23
C ARG A 595 -9.77 -8.12 1.65
N TYR A 596 -9.93 -7.10 2.48
CA TYR A 596 -10.27 -7.22 3.89
C TYR A 596 -11.61 -6.52 4.14
N PRO A 597 -12.75 -7.14 3.75
CA PRO A 597 -14.05 -6.49 3.80
C PRO A 597 -14.49 -6.20 5.23
N TRP A 598 -15.27 -5.14 5.41
CA TRP A 598 -15.71 -4.68 6.71
C TRP A 598 -17.09 -4.01 6.63
N ARG A 599 -17.75 -3.86 7.77
CA ARG A 599 -18.95 -3.04 7.95
C ARG A 599 -18.79 -2.12 9.14
N ILE A 600 -19.58 -1.04 9.15
CA ILE A 600 -19.78 -0.19 10.31
C ILE A 600 -21.26 0.03 10.60
N GLN A 601 -21.55 0.27 11.87
CA GLN A 601 -22.72 1.03 12.30
C GLN A 601 -22.21 2.33 12.91
N VAL A 602 -22.86 3.45 12.60
CA VAL A 602 -22.48 4.76 13.14
C VAL A 602 -23.66 5.37 13.87
N ASP A 603 -23.44 5.81 15.11
CA ASP A 603 -24.40 6.60 15.87
C ASP A 603 -23.98 8.08 15.88
N ASN A 604 -24.98 8.96 15.80
CA ASN A 604 -24.85 10.43 15.77
C ASN A 604 -24.00 11.00 14.64
N ALA A 605 -23.80 10.23 13.57
CA ALA A 605 -23.21 10.67 12.33
C ALA A 605 -23.65 9.73 11.20
N VAL A 606 -23.49 10.19 9.97
CA VAL A 606 -23.67 9.36 8.78
C VAL A 606 -22.43 9.44 7.89
N PRO A 607 -22.07 8.37 7.16
CA PRO A 607 -21.04 8.47 6.14
C PRO A 607 -21.42 9.49 5.07
N GLN A 608 -20.43 10.22 4.55
CA GLN A 608 -20.63 11.22 3.51
C GLN A 608 -21.28 10.60 2.27
N GLY A 609 -22.41 11.16 1.85
CA GLY A 609 -23.32 10.58 0.87
C GLY A 609 -24.67 10.16 1.45
N PHE A 610 -24.82 10.12 2.78
CA PHE A 610 -26.08 9.77 3.46
C PHE A 610 -26.68 10.92 4.29
N GLU A 611 -26.00 12.06 4.39
CA GLU A 611 -26.52 13.28 5.03
C GLU A 611 -27.71 13.90 4.27
N PRO A 612 -28.47 14.85 4.81
CA PRO A 612 -29.49 15.53 4.02
C PRO A 612 -28.89 16.23 2.78
N VAL A 613 -29.50 16.05 1.61
CA VAL A 613 -29.02 16.70 0.36
C VAL A 613 -29.25 18.21 0.44
N VAL A 614 -28.19 18.98 0.17
CA VAL A 614 -28.24 20.44 0.05
C VAL A 614 -27.96 20.82 -1.39
N PHE A 615 -28.94 21.48 -2.02
CA PHE A 615 -28.77 21.96 -3.40
C PHE A 615 -28.03 23.30 -3.46
N PRO A 616 -27.28 23.56 -4.55
CA PRO A 616 -26.61 24.84 -4.77
C PRO A 616 -27.61 26.00 -4.70
N THR A 617 -27.26 27.06 -3.98
CA THR A 617 -28.12 28.25 -3.82
C THR A 617 -27.70 29.42 -4.71
N ASP A 618 -26.47 29.36 -5.19
CA ASP A 618 -25.81 30.29 -6.10
C ASP A 618 -26.10 29.98 -7.58
N ILE A 619 -26.52 28.76 -7.88
CA ILE A 619 -26.94 28.33 -9.21
C ILE A 619 -28.46 28.53 -9.34
N ALA A 620 -28.90 29.32 -10.32
CA ALA A 620 -30.31 29.42 -10.64
C ALA A 620 -30.81 28.08 -11.19
N GLY A 621 -31.93 27.57 -10.68
CA GLY A 621 -32.50 26.29 -11.09
C GLY A 621 -33.80 25.97 -10.36
N GLU A 622 -34.39 24.82 -10.68
CA GLU A 622 -35.61 24.34 -10.04
C GLU A 622 -35.61 22.81 -9.91
N ALA A 623 -36.51 22.29 -9.06
CA ALA A 623 -36.70 20.85 -8.92
C ALA A 623 -37.43 20.29 -10.16
N HIS A 624 -36.92 19.18 -10.72
CA HIS A 624 -37.54 18.52 -11.85
C HIS A 624 -38.90 17.93 -11.47
N ALA A 625 -39.92 18.13 -12.30
CA ALA A 625 -41.28 17.66 -12.01
C ALA A 625 -41.38 16.13 -11.87
N ASN A 626 -40.49 15.40 -12.55
CA ASN A 626 -40.37 13.95 -12.45
C ASN A 626 -39.13 13.59 -11.62
N GLY A 627 -39.35 13.32 -10.32
CA GLY A 627 -38.33 12.86 -9.36
C GLY A 627 -37.88 13.89 -8.31
N GLY A 628 -37.97 15.19 -8.62
CA GLY A 628 -37.72 16.27 -7.65
C GLY A 628 -36.25 16.68 -7.44
N GLY A 629 -35.30 16.12 -8.20
CA GLY A 629 -33.90 16.56 -8.16
C GLY A 629 -33.66 17.92 -8.79
N PHE A 630 -32.51 18.52 -8.53
CA PHE A 630 -32.21 19.90 -8.94
C PHE A 630 -31.73 19.98 -10.38
N VAL A 631 -32.31 20.90 -11.15
CA VAL A 631 -31.94 21.18 -12.53
C VAL A 631 -31.58 22.67 -12.65
N ALA A 632 -30.33 22.94 -13.04
CA ALA A 632 -29.88 24.29 -13.32
C ALA A 632 -30.67 24.90 -14.47
N ALA A 633 -30.95 26.21 -14.42
CA ALA A 633 -31.70 26.94 -15.44
C ALA A 633 -31.02 26.94 -16.82
N THR A 634 -29.73 26.60 -16.88
CA THR A 634 -28.94 26.44 -18.10
C THR A 634 -28.99 25.02 -18.67
N ALA A 635 -29.38 24.03 -17.89
CA ALA A 635 -29.46 22.63 -18.31
C ALA A 635 -30.78 22.36 -19.06
N THR A 636 -30.78 21.31 -19.90
CA THR A 636 -31.97 20.89 -20.66
C THR A 636 -32.39 19.50 -20.21
N VAL A 637 -33.56 19.39 -19.58
CA VAL A 637 -34.11 18.10 -19.11
C VAL A 637 -35.52 17.87 -19.68
N SER A 638 -35.78 16.69 -20.24
CA SER A 638 -37.11 16.34 -20.79
C SER A 638 -38.11 16.03 -19.67
N GLN A 639 -39.41 16.26 -19.92
CA GLN A 639 -40.45 15.92 -18.93
C GLN A 639 -40.54 14.42 -18.62
N SER A 640 -40.12 13.58 -19.56
CA SER A 640 -40.12 12.12 -19.44
C SER A 640 -38.89 11.60 -18.68
N ALA A 641 -37.76 12.31 -18.70
CA ALA A 641 -36.59 11.95 -17.92
C ALA A 641 -36.91 12.00 -16.41
N TYR A 642 -36.26 11.12 -15.64
CA TYR A 642 -36.38 11.09 -14.18
C TYR A 642 -35.11 11.68 -13.55
N VAL A 643 -35.26 12.67 -12.67
CA VAL A 643 -34.17 13.21 -11.87
C VAL A 643 -34.54 13.05 -10.40
N GLY A 644 -33.93 12.07 -9.74
CA GLY A 644 -34.23 11.68 -8.37
C GLY A 644 -33.93 12.79 -7.36
N PRO A 645 -34.53 12.74 -6.15
CA PRO A 645 -34.54 13.84 -5.20
C PRO A 645 -33.17 14.22 -4.63
N GLY A 646 -32.14 13.39 -4.80
CA GLY A 646 -30.76 13.72 -4.44
C GLY A 646 -29.85 14.04 -5.62
N ALA A 647 -30.33 13.89 -6.86
CA ALA A 647 -29.56 14.06 -8.08
C ALA A 647 -29.53 15.51 -8.55
N GLN A 648 -28.49 15.86 -9.33
CA GLN A 648 -28.27 17.20 -9.84
C GLN A 648 -27.91 17.19 -11.34
N VAL A 649 -28.54 18.09 -12.10
CA VAL A 649 -28.19 18.37 -13.51
C VAL A 649 -27.76 19.83 -13.60
N LEU A 650 -26.49 20.07 -13.94
CA LEU A 650 -25.81 21.36 -13.84
C LEU A 650 -25.18 21.77 -15.18
N GLY A 651 -24.74 23.04 -15.28
CA GLY A 651 -24.09 23.55 -16.49
C GLY A 651 -25.03 23.53 -17.70
N TRP A 652 -24.52 23.11 -18.86
CA TRP A 652 -25.26 22.98 -20.11
C TRP A 652 -25.65 21.52 -20.41
N ALA A 653 -25.66 20.66 -19.38
CA ALA A 653 -25.95 19.24 -19.56
C ALA A 653 -27.36 19.00 -20.13
N GLU A 654 -27.48 17.93 -20.92
CA GLU A 654 -28.73 17.48 -21.53
C GLU A 654 -29.13 16.11 -20.96
N VAL A 655 -30.34 16.00 -20.40
CA VAL A 655 -30.93 14.73 -19.97
C VAL A 655 -32.27 14.55 -20.65
N THR A 656 -32.35 13.69 -21.67
CA THR A 656 -33.53 13.58 -22.55
C THR A 656 -34.13 12.17 -22.59
N ASP A 657 -35.22 12.02 -23.36
CA ASP A 657 -35.99 10.77 -23.49
C ASP A 657 -36.46 10.23 -22.14
N GLU A 658 -36.21 8.96 -21.79
CA GLU A 658 -36.59 8.35 -20.52
C GLU A 658 -35.37 8.06 -19.63
N ALA A 659 -34.27 8.80 -19.84
CA ALA A 659 -33.07 8.67 -19.02
C ALA A 659 -33.37 8.93 -17.53
N ARG A 660 -32.64 8.24 -16.65
CA ARG A 660 -32.85 8.29 -15.19
C ARG A 660 -31.56 8.67 -14.48
N ILE A 661 -31.60 9.76 -13.73
CA ILE A 661 -30.54 10.19 -12.83
C ILE A 661 -31.01 9.93 -11.40
N GLU A 662 -30.33 9.07 -10.66
CA GLU A 662 -30.76 8.54 -9.36
C GLU A 662 -29.69 8.70 -8.29
N GLY A 663 -30.05 8.42 -7.03
CA GLY A 663 -29.14 8.61 -5.90
C GLY A 663 -28.71 10.06 -5.76
N ARG A 664 -27.40 10.28 -5.71
CA ARG A 664 -26.70 11.58 -5.71
C ARG A 664 -25.88 11.82 -6.97
N ALA A 665 -26.22 11.14 -8.06
CA ALA A 665 -25.50 11.33 -9.30
C ALA A 665 -25.56 12.79 -9.77
N ILE A 666 -24.44 13.26 -10.33
CA ILE A 666 -24.29 14.62 -10.86
C ILE A 666 -23.98 14.54 -12.35
N VAL A 667 -24.76 15.23 -13.17
CA VAL A 667 -24.50 15.43 -14.60
C VAL A 667 -24.20 16.91 -14.82
N LYS A 668 -23.02 17.26 -15.32
CA LYS A 668 -22.58 18.66 -15.49
C LYS A 668 -21.80 18.90 -16.79
N GLY A 669 -21.44 20.16 -17.04
CA GLY A 669 -20.66 20.54 -18.23
C GLY A 669 -21.55 20.55 -19.48
N ASP A 670 -21.10 19.91 -20.55
CA ASP A 670 -21.83 19.72 -21.81
C ASP A 670 -22.22 18.24 -22.02
N ALA A 671 -22.30 17.47 -20.92
CA ALA A 671 -22.60 16.04 -20.96
C ALA A 671 -24.04 15.76 -21.39
N ARG A 672 -24.26 14.62 -22.06
CA ARG A 672 -25.55 14.22 -22.63
C ARG A 672 -25.93 12.82 -22.15
N VAL A 673 -27.11 12.69 -21.53
CA VAL A 673 -27.67 11.41 -21.07
C VAL A 673 -29.05 11.22 -21.70
N PHE A 674 -29.28 10.17 -22.49
CA PHE A 674 -30.52 10.02 -23.25
C PHE A 674 -30.95 8.55 -23.46
N ASP A 675 -32.01 8.31 -24.24
CA ASP A 675 -32.70 7.03 -24.37
C ASP A 675 -33.26 6.45 -23.05
N GLN A 676 -32.74 5.31 -22.56
CA GLN A 676 -33.12 4.62 -21.31
C GLN A 676 -31.92 4.51 -20.35
N ALA A 677 -30.87 5.31 -20.55
CA ALA A 677 -29.68 5.25 -19.72
C ALA A 677 -29.98 5.61 -18.25
N VAL A 678 -29.29 4.94 -17.33
CA VAL A 678 -29.41 5.12 -15.89
C VAL A 678 -28.06 5.53 -15.31
N VAL A 679 -28.01 6.68 -14.64
CA VAL A 679 -26.86 7.15 -13.87
C VAL A 679 -27.28 7.23 -12.41
N LYS A 680 -26.64 6.49 -11.52
CA LYS A 680 -27.08 6.36 -10.12
C LYS A 680 -25.94 6.41 -9.10
N ASP A 681 -26.29 6.26 -7.83
CA ASP A 681 -25.40 6.29 -6.67
C ASP A 681 -24.66 7.62 -6.55
N HIS A 682 -23.32 7.65 -6.65
CA HIS A 682 -22.49 8.86 -6.57
C HIS A 682 -21.78 9.18 -7.89
N ALA A 683 -22.26 8.62 -9.01
CA ALA A 683 -21.61 8.80 -10.30
C ALA A 683 -21.56 10.27 -10.76
N LEU A 684 -20.44 10.66 -11.37
CA LEU A 684 -20.23 12.00 -11.94
C LEU A 684 -20.04 11.91 -13.45
N ILE A 685 -20.93 12.54 -14.20
CA ILE A 685 -20.83 12.70 -15.65
C ILE A 685 -20.53 14.17 -15.95
N ALA A 686 -19.43 14.45 -16.66
CA ALA A 686 -18.91 15.78 -16.91
C ALA A 686 -18.38 15.94 -18.35
N GLY A 687 -17.85 17.12 -18.65
CA GLY A 687 -17.21 17.44 -19.94
C GLY A 687 -18.14 17.22 -21.14
N HIS A 688 -17.71 16.43 -22.11
CA HIS A 688 -18.46 16.12 -23.35
C HIS A 688 -18.90 14.65 -23.43
N ALA A 689 -19.13 14.00 -22.28
CA ALA A 689 -19.54 12.61 -22.23
C ALA A 689 -20.95 12.38 -22.80
N GLU A 690 -21.17 11.27 -23.51
CA GLU A 690 -22.48 10.84 -24.01
C GLU A 690 -22.84 9.45 -23.44
N ILE A 691 -23.95 9.36 -22.71
CA ILE A 691 -24.46 8.12 -22.11
C ILE A 691 -25.86 7.83 -22.67
N TYR A 692 -26.07 6.70 -23.35
CA TYR A 692 -27.36 6.45 -24.04
C TYR A 692 -27.69 4.96 -24.19
N GLY A 693 -28.72 4.60 -24.96
CA GLY A 693 -29.25 3.22 -25.02
C GLY A 693 -29.87 2.78 -23.69
N GLN A 694 -29.41 1.65 -23.14
CA GLN A 694 -29.79 1.08 -21.84
C GLN A 694 -28.61 1.09 -20.84
N ALA A 695 -27.64 2.00 -21.01
CA ALA A 695 -26.40 1.99 -20.24
C ALA A 695 -26.67 2.25 -18.75
N LEU A 696 -25.92 1.58 -17.87
CA LEU A 696 -25.95 1.75 -16.42
C LEU A 696 -24.60 2.28 -15.92
N VAL A 697 -24.59 3.49 -15.38
CA VAL A 697 -23.44 4.06 -14.66
C VAL A 697 -23.78 4.14 -13.18
N HIS A 698 -22.94 3.57 -12.31
CA HIS A 698 -23.23 3.44 -10.88
C HIS A 698 -21.99 3.54 -9.97
N GLY A 699 -22.16 3.37 -8.66
CA GLY A 699 -21.08 3.49 -7.68
C GLY A 699 -20.52 4.92 -7.60
N SER A 700 -19.20 5.07 -7.71
CA SER A 700 -18.50 6.36 -7.73
C SER A 700 -17.81 6.62 -9.07
N ALA A 701 -18.36 6.05 -10.16
CA ALA A 701 -17.78 6.17 -11.49
C ALA A 701 -17.74 7.62 -11.97
N GLN A 702 -16.67 7.99 -12.67
CA GLN A 702 -16.46 9.36 -13.10
C GLN A 702 -16.04 9.44 -14.57
N ILE A 703 -16.83 10.17 -15.36
CA ILE A 703 -16.73 10.17 -16.82
C ILE A 703 -16.73 11.62 -17.30
N GLU A 704 -15.63 12.06 -17.92
CA GLU A 704 -15.49 13.44 -18.42
C GLU A 704 -15.59 13.53 -19.97
N GLY A 705 -15.42 12.40 -20.67
CA GLY A 705 -15.59 12.34 -22.12
C GLY A 705 -15.56 10.92 -22.68
N GLY A 706 -16.22 10.70 -23.82
CA GLY A 706 -16.42 9.37 -24.43
C GLY A 706 -17.91 9.04 -24.60
N GLN A 707 -18.20 7.89 -25.22
CA GLN A 707 -19.57 7.40 -25.46
C GLN A 707 -19.78 6.06 -24.75
N ILE A 708 -20.83 5.94 -23.94
CA ILE A 708 -21.22 4.69 -23.26
C ILE A 708 -22.69 4.41 -23.61
N TYR A 709 -22.97 3.25 -24.19
CA TYR A 709 -24.29 3.03 -24.78
C TYR A 709 -24.71 1.58 -24.98
N ASP A 710 -25.95 1.40 -25.44
CA ASP A 710 -26.66 0.12 -25.49
C ASP A 710 -26.71 -0.53 -24.10
N SER A 711 -26.38 -1.80 -23.86
CA SER A 711 -26.60 -2.45 -22.54
C SER A 711 -25.37 -2.42 -21.60
N ALA A 712 -24.48 -1.43 -21.75
CA ALA A 712 -23.21 -1.35 -21.01
C ALA A 712 -23.38 -1.04 -19.51
N GLU A 713 -22.51 -1.59 -18.64
CA GLU A 713 -22.44 -1.29 -17.20
C GLU A 713 -21.04 -0.77 -16.81
N VAL A 714 -20.99 0.39 -16.15
CA VAL A 714 -19.75 0.99 -15.63
C VAL A 714 -19.94 1.41 -14.18
N GLY A 715 -19.01 1.06 -13.28
CA GLY A 715 -19.13 1.39 -11.85
C GLY A 715 -17.80 1.48 -11.09
N GLY A 716 -17.83 1.45 -9.75
CA GLY A 716 -16.64 1.46 -8.90
C GLY A 716 -15.95 2.84 -8.84
N ILE A 717 -14.62 2.89 -8.83
CA ILE A 717 -13.81 4.10 -9.09
C ILE A 717 -13.25 3.96 -10.51
N THR A 718 -14.00 4.39 -11.51
CA THR A 718 -13.59 4.29 -12.92
C THR A 718 -13.31 5.68 -13.48
N TRP A 719 -12.18 5.81 -14.18
CA TRP A 719 -11.78 7.00 -14.94
C TRP A 719 -11.80 6.78 -16.46
N ILE A 720 -12.51 7.62 -17.22
CA ILE A 720 -12.49 7.59 -18.69
C ILE A 720 -12.47 9.00 -19.28
N THR A 721 -11.45 9.33 -20.10
CA THR A 721 -11.30 10.64 -20.75
C THR A 721 -10.95 10.55 -22.26
N GLY A 722 -11.96 10.32 -23.11
CA GLY A 722 -12.00 10.50 -24.58
C GLY A 722 -11.04 9.67 -25.47
N SER A 723 -11.17 9.50 -26.78
CA SER A 723 -12.38 9.16 -27.52
C SER A 723 -12.64 7.66 -27.33
N THR A 724 -13.39 7.30 -26.29
CA THR A 724 -13.74 5.91 -25.94
C THR A 724 -15.18 5.59 -26.35
N GLN A 725 -15.47 4.36 -26.80
CA GLN A 725 -16.83 3.81 -27.02
C GLN A 725 -17.01 2.49 -26.26
N VAL A 726 -18.06 2.32 -25.43
CA VAL A 726 -18.39 1.04 -24.75
C VAL A 726 -19.84 0.61 -25.03
N TYR A 727 -20.05 -0.65 -25.48
CA TYR A 727 -21.22 -1.09 -26.28
C TYR A 727 -21.75 -2.52 -25.94
N ASP A 728 -23.04 -2.79 -26.18
CA ASP A 728 -23.79 -4.06 -25.99
C ASP A 728 -23.64 -4.66 -24.58
N SER A 729 -23.00 -5.80 -24.31
CA SER A 729 -22.99 -6.41 -22.96
C SER A 729 -21.65 -6.25 -22.21
N ALA A 730 -21.16 -5.02 -22.03
CA ALA A 730 -19.87 -4.73 -21.40
C ALA A 730 -19.95 -4.42 -19.87
N ARG A 731 -18.97 -4.84 -19.04
CA ARG A 731 -18.80 -4.42 -17.61
C ARG A 731 -17.37 -3.94 -17.31
N VAL A 732 -17.17 -2.75 -16.71
CA VAL A 732 -15.82 -2.29 -16.27
C VAL A 732 -15.85 -1.79 -14.82
N LEU A 733 -15.06 -2.39 -13.91
CA LEU A 733 -14.83 -1.99 -12.52
C LEU A 733 -13.31 -2.03 -12.14
N SER A 734 -12.77 -0.85 -11.77
CA SER A 734 -11.40 -0.45 -11.34
C SER A 734 -10.36 -0.17 -12.44
N THR A 735 -10.26 1.11 -12.82
CA THR A 735 -9.17 1.68 -13.62
C THR A 735 -8.37 2.66 -12.76
N ASN A 736 -7.04 2.45 -12.61
CA ASN A 736 -6.16 3.32 -11.81
C ASN A 736 -5.30 4.26 -12.69
N ILE A 737 -5.08 5.44 -12.09
CA ILE A 737 -4.39 6.71 -12.33
C ILE A 737 -3.11 6.74 -13.20
N GLU A 738 -2.27 5.71 -13.29
CA GLU A 738 -0.96 5.91 -13.94
C GLU A 738 -1.02 6.16 -15.46
N ARG A 739 -2.04 5.63 -16.17
CA ARG A 739 -2.17 5.78 -17.63
C ARG A 739 -3.65 5.90 -18.08
N PRO A 740 -4.24 7.11 -18.16
CA PRO A 740 -5.60 7.27 -18.69
C PRO A 740 -5.70 6.75 -20.14
N LEU A 741 -6.83 6.13 -20.49
CA LEU A 741 -7.10 5.59 -21.84
C LEU A 741 -6.83 6.65 -22.92
N ARG A 742 -5.97 6.38 -23.92
CA ARG A 742 -5.88 7.05 -25.26
C ARG A 742 -4.85 6.41 -26.23
N SER A 743 -4.90 6.60 -27.55
CA SER A 743 -5.46 7.74 -28.31
C SER A 743 -6.79 7.55 -29.06
N ASP A 744 -7.26 6.33 -29.30
CA ASP A 744 -8.47 6.03 -30.10
C ASP A 744 -9.29 4.81 -29.60
N SER A 745 -9.05 4.35 -28.37
CA SER A 745 -9.62 3.13 -27.75
C SER A 745 -11.13 2.94 -27.93
N GLN A 746 -11.60 1.70 -28.15
CA GLN A 746 -13.01 1.29 -28.06
C GLN A 746 -13.14 -0.14 -27.43
N ILE A 747 -14.20 -0.48 -26.67
CA ILE A 747 -14.44 -1.83 -26.09
C ILE A 747 -15.90 -2.29 -26.35
N TYR A 748 -16.14 -3.45 -26.98
CA TYR A 748 -17.48 -3.88 -27.45
C TYR A 748 -17.82 -5.36 -27.09
N GLY A 749 -19.10 -5.75 -27.18
CA GLY A 749 -19.55 -7.16 -27.07
C GLY A 749 -19.78 -7.65 -25.62
N THR A 750 -19.53 -8.92 -25.30
CA THR A 750 -19.67 -9.46 -23.92
C THR A 750 -18.42 -9.21 -23.05
N ALA A 751 -17.81 -8.02 -23.14
CA ALA A 751 -16.53 -7.71 -22.50
C ALA A 751 -16.68 -7.48 -20.97
N GLN A 752 -15.75 -7.96 -20.14
CA GLN A 752 -15.71 -7.62 -18.70
C GLN A 752 -14.29 -7.34 -18.22
N LEU A 753 -14.08 -6.21 -17.53
CA LEU A 753 -12.82 -5.82 -16.89
C LEU A 753 -13.13 -5.53 -15.41
N LEU A 754 -12.75 -6.41 -14.49
CA LEU A 754 -13.11 -6.29 -13.07
C LEU A 754 -11.85 -6.43 -12.20
N GLY A 755 -11.60 -5.51 -11.28
CA GLY A 755 -10.64 -5.66 -10.19
C GLY A 755 -9.20 -5.26 -10.50
N ASP A 756 -8.84 -4.05 -10.06
CA ASP A 756 -7.51 -3.43 -10.05
C ASP A 756 -6.62 -3.74 -11.27
N ILE A 757 -6.93 -3.11 -12.43
CA ILE A 757 -6.28 -3.34 -13.74
C ILE A 757 -5.17 -2.34 -14.10
N GLU A 758 -4.11 -2.82 -14.78
CA GLU A 758 -2.90 -2.02 -15.10
C GLU A 758 -2.35 -2.29 -16.53
N MET A 759 -2.53 -1.30 -17.42
CA MET A 759 -2.11 -1.17 -18.84
C MET A 759 -2.80 -2.05 -19.91
N SER A 760 -2.52 -1.86 -21.22
CA SER A 760 -3.08 -0.82 -22.14
C SER A 760 -3.54 -1.51 -23.44
N VAL A 761 -4.80 -1.37 -23.85
CA VAL A 761 -5.39 -2.21 -24.93
C VAL A 761 -5.80 -1.37 -26.15
N PRO A 762 -5.35 -1.69 -27.38
CA PRO A 762 -5.79 -0.92 -28.54
C PRO A 762 -7.23 -1.23 -29.01
N ASP A 763 -7.76 -2.46 -28.84
CA ASP A 763 -9.18 -2.82 -29.10
C ASP A 763 -9.57 -4.20 -28.50
N LEU A 764 -10.55 -4.29 -27.57
CA LEU A 764 -11.06 -5.57 -26.99
C LEU A 764 -12.48 -5.91 -27.50
N ALA A 765 -12.71 -7.18 -27.89
CA ALA A 765 -13.99 -7.64 -28.49
C ALA A 765 -14.69 -8.85 -27.81
N ALA A 766 -14.01 -9.62 -26.92
CA ALA A 766 -14.58 -10.68 -26.06
C ALA A 766 -13.55 -11.16 -24.99
N GLY A 767 -14.00 -11.69 -23.84
CA GLY A 767 -13.17 -12.21 -22.74
C GLY A 767 -13.46 -11.56 -21.36
N VAL A 768 -12.95 -12.14 -20.26
CA VAL A 768 -12.99 -11.57 -18.90
C VAL A 768 -11.58 -11.50 -18.33
N TRP A 769 -11.15 -10.30 -17.91
CA TRP A 769 -9.76 -10.01 -17.52
C TRP A 769 -9.67 -9.31 -16.16
N TYR A 770 -8.58 -9.58 -15.43
CA TYR A 770 -8.28 -9.09 -14.08
C TYR A 770 -6.84 -8.58 -14.03
N GLY A 771 -6.56 -7.51 -13.28
CA GLY A 771 -5.16 -7.14 -12.99
C GLY A 771 -4.38 -6.51 -14.15
N PHE A 772 -3.05 -6.68 -14.12
CA PHE A 772 -2.15 -6.27 -15.20
C PHE A 772 -2.48 -7.04 -16.49
N VAL A 773 -2.83 -6.33 -17.56
CA VAL A 773 -3.16 -6.94 -18.86
C VAL A 773 -2.02 -6.70 -19.84
N HIS A 774 -1.17 -7.71 -20.01
CA HIS A 774 -0.04 -7.67 -20.93
C HIS A 774 -0.45 -8.01 -22.37
N GLU A 775 0.25 -7.46 -23.37
CA GLU A 775 -0.03 -7.75 -24.78
C GLU A 775 0.12 -9.25 -25.12
N GLU A 776 1.01 -9.95 -24.42
CA GLU A 776 1.24 -11.39 -24.59
C GLU A 776 0.05 -12.25 -24.11
N PHE A 777 -0.85 -11.70 -23.29
CA PHE A 777 -2.03 -12.40 -22.80
C PHE A 777 -3.16 -12.42 -23.86
N MET A 778 -3.05 -11.59 -24.90
CA MET A 778 -4.10 -11.42 -25.90
C MET A 778 -4.29 -12.69 -26.73
N GLY A 779 -5.51 -13.26 -26.65
CA GLY A 779 -5.89 -14.49 -27.37
C GLY A 779 -5.66 -15.78 -26.58
N ASP A 780 -5.10 -15.72 -25.37
CA ASP A 780 -4.88 -16.89 -24.51
C ASP A 780 -6.09 -17.17 -23.57
N PRO A 781 -6.73 -18.35 -23.64
CA PRO A 781 -7.81 -18.73 -22.75
C PRO A 781 -7.42 -18.80 -21.26
N LEU A 782 -6.14 -19.05 -20.95
CA LEU A 782 -5.62 -19.10 -19.58
C LEU A 782 -5.63 -17.73 -18.90
N TRP A 783 -5.65 -16.64 -19.69
CA TRP A 783 -5.56 -15.26 -19.20
C TRP A 783 -6.84 -14.44 -19.39
N GLY A 784 -7.85 -14.97 -20.08
CA GLY A 784 -9.18 -14.33 -20.16
C GLY A 784 -9.87 -14.37 -21.53
N ALA A 785 -9.14 -14.69 -22.61
CA ALA A 785 -9.58 -14.40 -23.99
C ALA A 785 -10.87 -15.11 -24.45
N ASN A 786 -11.20 -16.28 -23.89
CA ASN A 786 -12.39 -17.07 -24.29
C ASN A 786 -13.47 -17.11 -23.19
N ARG A 787 -13.34 -16.30 -22.15
CA ARG A 787 -14.28 -16.31 -21.02
C ARG A 787 -15.52 -15.49 -21.30
N THR A 788 -16.63 -15.94 -20.72
CA THR A 788 -17.91 -15.21 -20.73
C THR A 788 -18.37 -14.83 -19.32
N GLU A 789 -17.73 -15.36 -18.28
CA GLU A 789 -18.07 -15.13 -16.87
C GLU A 789 -16.80 -14.85 -16.04
N PRO A 790 -16.93 -13.99 -15.01
CA PRO A 790 -15.85 -13.70 -14.09
C PRO A 790 -15.42 -14.95 -13.32
N GLU A 791 -14.13 -15.05 -13.01
CA GLU A 791 -13.65 -15.95 -11.97
C GLU A 791 -14.18 -15.54 -10.60
N VAL A 792 -14.35 -16.53 -9.72
CA VAL A 792 -14.71 -16.26 -8.34
C VAL A 792 -13.54 -15.58 -7.65
N GLU A 793 -13.78 -14.43 -7.03
CA GLU A 793 -12.79 -13.72 -6.22
C GLU A 793 -12.23 -14.62 -5.12
N VAL A 794 -10.97 -14.42 -4.73
CA VAL A 794 -10.39 -15.12 -3.57
C VAL A 794 -10.98 -14.64 -2.24
N THR A 795 -11.58 -13.45 -2.26
CA THR A 795 -12.28 -12.84 -1.13
C THR A 795 -13.77 -13.18 -1.20
N GLN A 796 -14.35 -13.57 -0.06
CA GLN A 796 -15.77 -13.88 0.08
C GLN A 796 -16.63 -12.64 -0.22
N SER A 797 -17.70 -12.82 -1.01
CA SER A 797 -18.65 -11.74 -1.28
C SER A 797 -19.42 -11.35 -0.02
N THR A 798 -19.54 -10.04 0.17
CA THR A 798 -20.26 -9.38 1.26
C THR A 798 -21.78 -9.43 1.10
N GLN A 799 -22.30 -9.60 -0.11
CA GLN A 799 -23.74 -9.57 -0.41
C GLN A 799 -24.52 -10.73 0.22
N THR A 800 -23.84 -11.85 0.48
CA THR A 800 -24.45 -13.08 1.02
C THR A 800 -24.19 -13.27 2.51
N ILE A 801 -23.48 -12.33 3.13
CA ILE A 801 -23.12 -12.42 4.53
C ILE A 801 -24.33 -12.02 5.36
N GLY A 802 -24.84 -13.00 6.11
CA GLY A 802 -25.87 -12.80 7.12
C GLY A 802 -25.27 -12.02 8.29
N TRP A 803 -25.18 -10.71 8.11
CA TRP A 803 -24.60 -9.76 9.04
C TRP A 803 -25.18 -9.87 10.47
N ASP A 804 -26.42 -10.35 10.63
CA ASP A 804 -27.10 -10.53 11.92
C ASP A 804 -27.37 -12.00 12.30
N THR A 805 -26.97 -12.99 11.49
CA THR A 805 -27.30 -14.41 11.75
C THR A 805 -26.21 -15.19 12.48
N ASP A 806 -25.19 -14.52 13.02
CA ASP A 806 -24.06 -15.22 13.61
C ASP A 806 -24.34 -15.67 15.04
N GLY A 807 -24.88 -16.88 15.15
CA GLY A 807 -24.51 -17.81 16.22
C GLY A 807 -23.01 -18.19 16.21
N ALA A 808 -22.18 -17.60 15.34
CA ALA A 808 -20.72 -17.68 15.35
C ALA A 808 -20.06 -16.75 16.38
N ASP A 809 -20.83 -15.87 17.05
CA ASP A 809 -20.33 -14.85 17.98
C ASP A 809 -19.72 -15.38 19.30
N CYS A 810 -19.77 -16.69 19.50
CA CYS A 810 -19.19 -17.33 20.66
C CYS A 810 -17.70 -17.73 20.51
N ARG A 811 -17.16 -17.75 19.28
CA ARG A 811 -15.81 -18.30 19.04
C ARG A 811 -14.66 -17.36 19.38
N TYR A 812 -14.91 -16.05 19.44
CA TYR A 812 -13.87 -15.03 19.56
C TYR A 812 -14.33 -13.87 20.45
N VAL A 813 -14.62 -14.17 21.72
CA VAL A 813 -14.65 -13.31 22.91
C VAL A 813 -15.41 -11.95 22.85
N HIS A 814 -16.36 -11.81 23.80
CA HIS A 814 -17.13 -10.61 24.19
C HIS A 814 -18.19 -10.08 23.22
N VAL A 815 -19.24 -10.88 23.03
CA VAL A 815 -20.58 -10.39 22.72
C VAL A 815 -21.56 -11.08 23.67
N GLY A 816 -22.36 -10.28 24.38
CA GLY A 816 -23.44 -10.79 25.20
C GLY A 816 -24.47 -11.47 24.31
N CYS A 817 -24.79 -12.74 24.60
CA CYS A 817 -26.02 -13.33 24.13
C CYS A 817 -27.22 -12.48 24.61
N ALA A 818 -28.41 -12.67 24.02
CA ALA A 818 -29.63 -12.05 24.56
C ALA A 818 -29.79 -12.37 26.07
N ASP A 819 -30.44 -11.51 26.85
CA ASP A 819 -30.53 -11.58 28.32
C ASP A 819 -31.01 -12.94 28.89
N ASP A 820 -31.67 -13.76 28.06
CA ASP A 820 -32.17 -15.08 28.41
C ASP A 820 -31.32 -16.25 27.87
N ALA A 821 -30.15 -15.99 27.28
CA ALA A 821 -29.26 -16.97 26.67
C ALA A 821 -27.81 -16.87 27.17
N ALA A 822 -27.09 -18.00 27.17
CA ALA A 822 -25.67 -18.05 27.46
C ALA A 822 -24.90 -18.72 26.33
N CYS A 823 -23.65 -18.30 26.16
CA CYS A 823 -22.73 -18.88 25.20
C CYS A 823 -22.21 -20.23 25.72
N VAL A 824 -22.54 -21.32 25.04
CA VAL A 824 -22.16 -22.68 25.45
C VAL A 824 -21.62 -23.49 24.26
N GLN A 825 -20.73 -24.44 24.55
CA GLN A 825 -20.19 -25.36 23.55
C GLN A 825 -21.20 -26.46 23.24
N VAL A 826 -21.64 -26.57 21.98
CA VAL A 826 -22.56 -27.60 21.48
C VAL A 826 -21.81 -28.44 20.43
N GLY A 827 -21.18 -29.53 20.87
CA GLY A 827 -20.29 -30.33 20.01
C GLY A 827 -18.95 -29.60 19.77
N ASP A 828 -18.59 -29.40 18.49
CA ASP A 828 -17.35 -28.74 18.08
C ASP A 828 -17.54 -27.23 17.76
N VAL A 829 -18.74 -26.70 18.01
CA VAL A 829 -19.09 -25.29 17.78
C VAL A 829 -19.66 -24.67 19.05
N PHE A 830 -19.52 -23.35 19.19
CA PHE A 830 -20.13 -22.61 20.28
C PHE A 830 -21.39 -21.88 19.79
N GLU A 831 -22.45 -21.88 20.61
CA GLU A 831 -23.77 -21.35 20.28
C GLU A 831 -24.37 -20.58 21.49
N CYS A 832 -25.17 -19.54 21.23
CA CYS A 832 -25.99 -18.90 22.29
C CYS A 832 -27.25 -19.76 22.53
N VAL A 833 -27.39 -20.31 23.73
CA VAL A 833 -28.50 -21.20 24.11
C VAL A 833 -29.36 -20.57 25.19
N VAL A 834 -30.66 -20.43 24.92
CA VAL A 834 -31.66 -19.85 25.83
C VAL A 834 -31.83 -20.74 27.06
N GLY A 835 -31.70 -20.15 28.26
CA GLY A 835 -31.93 -20.80 29.56
C GLY A 835 -30.71 -21.50 30.17
N GLU A 836 -29.55 -21.45 29.51
CA GLU A 836 -28.29 -21.98 30.04
C GLU A 836 -27.49 -20.90 30.79
N THR A 837 -26.55 -21.31 31.64
CA THR A 837 -25.60 -20.42 32.34
C THR A 837 -24.19 -20.69 31.83
N ALA A 838 -23.42 -19.66 31.53
CA ALA A 838 -22.02 -19.81 31.10
C ALA A 838 -21.20 -20.53 32.20
N PRO A 839 -20.33 -21.49 31.87
CA PRO A 839 -19.50 -22.14 32.87
C PRO A 839 -18.49 -21.16 33.47
N ASP A 840 -18.31 -21.20 34.80
CA ASP A 840 -17.46 -20.30 35.63
C ASP A 840 -15.99 -20.14 35.16
N SER A 841 -15.53 -20.94 34.19
CA SER A 841 -14.20 -20.84 33.58
C SER A 841 -14.06 -19.76 32.50
N TYR A 842 -15.15 -19.09 32.13
CA TYR A 842 -15.17 -18.04 31.09
C TYR A 842 -14.89 -16.61 31.62
N GLU A 843 -14.75 -16.43 32.93
CA GLU A 843 -14.34 -15.15 33.54
C GLU A 843 -12.83 -15.07 33.83
N ARG A 844 -12.02 -16.00 33.32
CA ARG A 844 -10.56 -15.96 33.54
C ARG A 844 -9.84 -15.22 32.40
N PRO A 845 -8.98 -14.24 32.70
CA PRO A 845 -8.13 -13.60 31.71
C PRO A 845 -7.25 -14.61 30.98
N HIS A 846 -7.00 -14.37 29.69
CA HIS A 846 -6.13 -15.19 28.82
C HIS A 846 -4.73 -15.46 29.43
N TRP A 847 -4.24 -14.58 30.31
CA TRP A 847 -2.97 -14.72 31.01
C TRP A 847 -2.93 -15.93 31.98
N ASP A 848 -4.03 -16.24 32.67
CA ASP A 848 -4.09 -17.35 33.64
C ASP A 848 -3.94 -18.72 32.94
N ILE A 849 -4.43 -18.83 31.71
CA ILE A 849 -4.33 -20.05 30.88
C ILE A 849 -2.90 -20.23 30.37
N ILE A 850 -2.22 -19.14 29.98
CA ILE A 850 -0.82 -19.17 29.56
C ILE A 850 0.08 -19.54 30.74
N ALA A 851 -0.18 -19.00 31.94
CA ALA A 851 0.56 -19.34 33.15
C ALA A 851 0.43 -20.82 33.54
N GLU A 852 -0.75 -21.42 33.37
CA GLU A 852 -0.96 -22.85 33.63
C GLU A 852 -0.25 -23.73 32.57
N CYS A 853 -0.27 -23.34 31.29
CA CYS A 853 0.45 -24.03 30.22
C CYS A 853 1.98 -23.97 30.37
N VAL A 854 2.52 -22.86 30.89
CA VAL A 854 3.96 -22.70 31.18
C VAL A 854 4.35 -23.41 32.48
N SER A 855 3.40 -23.72 33.37
CA SER A 855 3.65 -24.47 34.60
C SER A 855 3.58 -26.00 34.46
N GLN A 856 3.09 -26.51 33.31
CA GLN A 856 2.88 -27.94 33.06
C GLN A 856 3.79 -28.55 31.96
N ASN A 857 4.78 -27.80 31.48
CA ASN A 857 5.93 -28.29 30.72
C ASN A 857 7.21 -27.64 31.29
#